data_AF-A0A7Y2DDQ0-F1
#
_entry.id   AF-A0A7Y2DDQ0-F1
#
_cell.length_a   1.000
_cell.length_b   1.000
_cell.length_c   1.000
_cell.angle_alpha   90.00
_cell.angle_beta   90.00
_cell.angle_gamma   90.00
#
_symmetry.space_group_name_H-M   'P 1'
#
loop_
_entity.id
_entity.type
_entity.pdbx_description
1 polymer ?
#
loop_
_entity_poly.entity_id
_entity_poly.type
_entity_poly.pdbx_seq_one_letter_code
_entity_poly.pdbx_strand_id
1 'polypeptide(L)'
;MGKSSKQILRGVVSGEKVSQSLEGLTVAVADKNLRPYKNIKTANVDKNGRFSITYETDERDDADSESYLQILNRKGVIIYVQEENIFKQSGSLEQLEIKIPEAATDTSTFDYTRFHFKSLVSINPNYFGSYDNLNIEELAPVIFPKKGDTSYEELECIGLFPERDELEAVFKVKLPYGFGGGLCTDGSKEYIAFYIDYGSGYQPAGPAVSVNTHNIAASRRRPVCYAVKQHVDFNKRTCKKPFLVKLRAILSWNTPPTGPGYIPTWGNSVDAWIQIDPTNNSWQLVASDIAELSLQKSYSDLQASKKELIESLTSSLEYNKKGLEDDRIAFKENILSNPNYYGGFADKDNIQDAISAVNSLPNEILEKYKSKLIDPKWLIPVNPFAYNTNYEELTCVGLFPERDTLEATIAIKKQNGYKGNLCSVGSEEYVGFYVDWGDGAGYQHEGTTYFKAHDIPRDVNPLMYAVNVRIHNMAEKLKRCSDENVVRVRAILSWEIAPTGPYYKPAWGNVLNCRIQIRPSTGQSAKCEIQHVNKVLVEDINGQGYARKVINNTTLSPTIFNRPFGSIVAIWGNVNVPNAFYYRLRYSDDNGLTWSTVMDKRKYKINNFTVGERTPDSNGWFNVSHYNTDLGNYSDTPIVHWSTGSRSGKHILRLELADLFKNPITGQTCQVTVYLDNQHVDHYSFIGSTIPQQGVMVKDTSGTIKKCDKYVGGEDVVVYGNFHDQHFNAYSLELFGGNLASSGVGITPAANRYDQAPGVLNDFGTVGATDPGNGTILTTVDMPSAGANVACAYGIRMVTSDRAILGYFSTYIFKTTAHSNDAYVTFNWEP
;
A
#
# COMPACT_ATOMS: atom_id res chain seq x y z
N MET A 1 -30.66 38.63 -26.83
CA MET A 1 -29.98 38.05 -28.00
C MET A 1 -28.49 38.28 -27.81
N GLY A 2 -27.73 37.24 -27.45
CA GLY A 2 -26.26 37.32 -27.48
C GLY A 2 -25.80 37.48 -28.93
N LYS A 3 -24.72 38.21 -29.16
CA LYS A 3 -24.07 38.22 -30.48
C LYS A 3 -23.32 36.89 -30.61
N SER A 4 -23.73 36.03 -31.54
CA SER A 4 -22.92 34.86 -31.89
C SER A 4 -21.72 35.33 -32.71
N SER A 5 -20.50 34.98 -32.29
CA SER A 5 -19.28 35.28 -33.04
C SER A 5 -18.75 34.00 -33.71
N LYS A 6 -18.40 34.11 -35.00
CA LYS A 6 -17.84 33.00 -35.78
C LYS A 6 -16.35 32.91 -35.51
N GLN A 7 -15.93 31.85 -34.84
CA GLN A 7 -14.54 31.58 -34.48
C GLN A 7 -13.91 30.60 -35.49
N ILE A 8 -12.62 30.76 -35.74
CA ILE A 8 -11.84 29.84 -36.58
C ILE A 8 -10.67 29.33 -35.75
N LEU A 9 -10.66 28.03 -35.48
CA LEU A 9 -9.55 27.34 -34.84
C LEU A 9 -8.62 26.79 -35.91
N ARG A 10 -7.34 27.18 -35.87
CA ARG A 10 -6.32 26.69 -36.80
C ARG A 10 -5.21 25.99 -36.04
N GLY A 11 -4.69 24.92 -36.62
CA GLY A 11 -3.56 24.21 -36.04
C GLY A 11 -2.85 23.30 -37.02
N VAL A 12 -1.80 22.66 -36.50
CA VAL A 12 -0.95 21.70 -37.19
C VAL A 12 -0.88 20.44 -36.34
N VAL A 13 -1.21 19.30 -36.92
CA VAL A 13 -0.93 17.97 -36.39
C VAL A 13 0.41 17.53 -36.96
N SER A 14 1.36 17.20 -36.11
CA SER A 14 2.68 16.68 -36.48
C SER A 14 2.94 15.35 -35.77
N GLY A 15 3.70 14.47 -36.42
CA GLY A 15 4.19 13.25 -35.80
C GLY A 15 5.56 13.49 -35.15
N GLU A 16 5.96 12.62 -34.22
CA GLU A 16 7.30 12.68 -33.60
C GLU A 16 8.44 12.50 -34.62
N LYS A 17 8.19 11.83 -35.75
CA LYS A 17 9.10 11.73 -36.90
C LYS A 17 8.54 12.46 -38.10
N VAL A 18 9.38 13.26 -38.75
CA VAL A 18 9.04 14.19 -39.85
C VAL A 18 8.55 13.48 -41.14
N SER A 19 8.74 12.16 -41.28
CA SER A 19 8.60 11.44 -42.55
C SER A 19 7.24 10.75 -42.80
N GLN A 20 6.27 10.79 -41.89
CA GLN A 20 4.96 10.15 -42.07
C GLN A 20 3.91 11.17 -42.54
N SER A 21 3.27 10.92 -43.69
CA SER A 21 2.11 11.72 -44.12
C SER A 21 0.94 11.46 -43.18
N LEU A 22 0.48 12.53 -42.53
CA LEU A 22 -0.70 12.53 -41.65
C LEU A 22 -1.99 12.90 -42.40
N GLU A 23 -1.93 12.94 -43.73
CA GLU A 23 -3.08 13.20 -44.59
C GLU A 23 -4.16 12.13 -44.40
N GLY A 24 -5.40 12.58 -44.23
CA GLY A 24 -6.56 11.72 -43.98
C GLY A 24 -6.85 11.46 -42.50
N LEU A 25 -6.09 12.05 -41.57
CA LEU A 25 -6.57 12.23 -40.21
C LEU A 25 -7.65 13.30 -40.16
N THR A 26 -8.50 13.25 -39.14
CA THR A 26 -9.52 14.27 -38.88
C THR A 26 -9.43 14.80 -37.46
N VAL A 27 -9.75 16.08 -37.27
CA VAL A 27 -9.77 16.75 -35.97
C VAL A 27 -11.22 17.06 -35.60
N ALA A 28 -11.62 16.64 -34.41
CA ALA A 28 -12.93 16.89 -33.83
C ALA A 28 -12.80 17.71 -32.55
N VAL A 29 -13.78 18.58 -32.29
CA VAL A 29 -13.93 19.26 -30.99
C VAL A 29 -14.85 18.44 -30.10
N ALA A 30 -14.43 18.22 -28.86
CA ALA A 30 -15.17 17.47 -27.86
C ALA A 30 -15.48 18.34 -26.63
N ASP A 31 -16.57 18.02 -25.95
CA ASP A 31 -17.01 18.69 -24.72
C ASP A 31 -16.17 18.27 -23.49
N LYS A 32 -16.54 18.80 -22.31
CA LYS A 32 -15.91 18.49 -21.01
C LYS A 32 -15.94 17.01 -20.61
N ASN A 33 -16.77 16.21 -21.27
CA ASN A 33 -16.88 14.77 -21.06
C ASN A 33 -16.28 13.97 -22.22
N LEU A 34 -15.54 14.62 -23.12
CA LEU A 34 -14.92 14.03 -24.31
C LEU A 34 -15.93 13.48 -25.33
N ARG A 35 -17.16 14.01 -25.37
CA ARG A 35 -18.14 13.70 -26.41
C ARG A 35 -17.96 14.68 -27.58
N PRO A 36 -17.84 14.19 -28.83
CA PRO A 36 -17.77 15.07 -29.99
C PRO A 36 -19.00 15.96 -30.11
N TYR A 37 -18.80 17.26 -30.35
CA TYR A 37 -19.89 18.18 -30.64
C TYR A 37 -20.59 17.80 -31.95
N LYS A 38 -21.91 17.55 -31.90
CA LYS A 38 -22.69 17.18 -33.09
C LYS A 38 -22.86 18.34 -34.08
N ASN A 39 -22.81 19.57 -33.60
CA ASN A 39 -23.00 20.80 -34.36
C ASN A 39 -21.70 21.39 -34.93
N ILE A 40 -20.53 20.89 -34.50
CA ILE A 40 -19.22 21.34 -35.01
C ILE A 40 -18.71 20.31 -36.01
N LYS A 41 -18.45 20.74 -37.25
CA LYS A 41 -17.90 19.85 -38.28
C LYS A 41 -16.43 19.55 -37.99
N THR A 42 -16.04 18.29 -38.17
CA THR A 42 -14.65 17.86 -38.11
C THR A 42 -13.83 18.47 -39.25
N ALA A 43 -12.53 18.73 -39.03
CA ALA A 43 -11.62 19.20 -40.06
C ALA A 43 -10.67 18.09 -40.54
N ASN A 44 -10.47 17.98 -41.85
CA ASN A 44 -9.45 17.10 -42.41
C ASN A 44 -8.07 17.72 -42.22
N VAL A 45 -7.08 16.88 -41.91
CA VAL A 45 -5.66 17.24 -41.86
C VAL A 45 -5.10 17.18 -43.29
N ASP A 46 -4.50 18.28 -43.74
CA ASP A 46 -3.88 18.38 -45.07
C ASP A 46 -2.50 17.68 -45.12
N LYS A 47 -1.90 17.61 -46.31
CA LYS A 47 -0.56 17.01 -46.53
C LYS A 47 0.58 17.63 -45.71
N ASN A 48 0.39 18.85 -45.20
CA ASN A 48 1.33 19.57 -44.36
C ASN A 48 0.95 19.50 -42.88
N GLY A 49 -0.02 18.65 -42.50
CA GLY A 49 -0.51 18.52 -41.13
C GLY A 49 -1.51 19.58 -40.71
N ARG A 50 -1.92 20.52 -41.58
CA ARG A 50 -2.74 21.66 -41.17
C ARG A 50 -4.22 21.32 -41.13
N PHE A 51 -4.94 21.90 -40.18
CA PHE A 51 -6.40 21.82 -40.09
C PHE A 51 -7.01 23.19 -39.76
N SER A 52 -8.28 23.37 -40.09
CA SER A 52 -9.06 24.57 -39.77
C SER A 52 -10.49 24.17 -39.43
N ILE A 53 -10.92 24.41 -38.19
CA ILE A 53 -12.29 24.20 -37.73
C ILE A 53 -12.98 25.55 -37.61
N THR A 54 -14.24 25.63 -38.05
CA THR A 54 -15.06 26.82 -37.94
C THR A 54 -16.28 26.50 -37.10
N TYR A 55 -16.52 27.29 -36.06
CA TYR A 55 -17.63 27.10 -35.13
C TYR A 55 -18.17 28.46 -34.66
N GLU A 56 -19.40 28.46 -34.16
CA GLU A 56 -20.06 29.65 -33.62
C GLU A 56 -20.05 29.56 -32.08
N THR A 57 -19.74 30.68 -31.44
CA THR A 57 -19.67 30.83 -29.97
C THR A 57 -20.62 31.93 -29.54
N ASP A 58 -21.30 31.72 -28.40
CA ASP A 58 -22.11 32.74 -27.73
C ASP A 58 -21.29 33.32 -26.55
N GLU A 59 -21.07 34.64 -26.54
CA GLU A 59 -20.18 35.37 -25.60
C GLU A 59 -20.49 35.17 -24.09
N ARG A 60 -21.58 34.47 -23.72
CA ARG A 60 -21.93 34.18 -22.31
C ARG A 60 -21.47 32.80 -21.83
N ASP A 61 -21.12 31.88 -22.73
CA ASP A 61 -20.71 30.49 -22.40
C ASP A 61 -19.18 30.30 -22.38
N ASP A 62 -18.41 31.27 -22.87
CA ASP A 62 -16.97 31.11 -23.13
C ASP A 62 -16.07 31.07 -21.88
N ALA A 63 -16.52 31.59 -20.73
CA ALA A 63 -15.69 31.67 -19.52
C ALA A 63 -15.57 30.32 -18.77
N ASP A 64 -16.58 29.45 -18.91
CA ASP A 64 -16.69 28.18 -18.15
C ASP A 64 -16.74 26.93 -19.04
N SER A 65 -16.78 27.06 -20.37
CA SER A 65 -16.81 25.90 -21.26
C SER A 65 -15.44 25.21 -21.37
N GLU A 66 -15.35 23.94 -20.95
CA GLU A 66 -14.18 23.10 -21.17
C GLU A 66 -14.34 22.30 -22.46
N SER A 67 -13.41 22.47 -23.40
CA SER A 67 -13.43 21.79 -24.70
C SER A 67 -12.04 21.32 -25.08
N TYR A 68 -12.00 20.18 -25.78
CA TYR A 68 -10.78 19.44 -26.08
C TYR A 68 -10.74 19.03 -27.56
N LEU A 69 -9.55 18.77 -28.09
CA LEU A 69 -9.39 18.24 -29.45
C LEU A 69 -9.15 16.74 -29.44
N GLN A 70 -9.85 16.04 -30.32
CA GLN A 70 -9.66 14.62 -30.61
C GLN A 70 -9.17 14.45 -32.05
N ILE A 71 -8.16 13.60 -32.24
CA ILE A 71 -7.66 13.22 -33.57
C ILE A 71 -8.18 11.83 -33.89
N LEU A 72 -8.76 11.67 -35.07
CA LEU A 72 -9.31 10.41 -35.54
C LEU A 72 -8.56 9.96 -36.79
N ASN A 73 -8.37 8.64 -36.90
CA ASN A 73 -7.79 8.02 -38.07
C ASN A 73 -8.79 7.98 -39.26
N ARG A 74 -8.34 7.47 -40.41
CA ARG A 74 -9.16 7.34 -41.64
C ARG A 74 -10.41 6.47 -41.48
N LYS A 75 -10.49 5.64 -40.43
CA LYS A 75 -11.66 4.82 -40.10
C LYS A 75 -12.62 5.51 -39.11
N GLY A 76 -12.34 6.75 -38.73
CA GLY A 76 -13.13 7.49 -37.73
C GLY A 76 -12.92 7.01 -36.30
N VAL A 77 -11.82 6.28 -36.01
CA VAL A 77 -11.47 5.86 -34.65
C VAL A 77 -10.55 6.89 -34.01
N ILE A 78 -10.86 7.29 -32.77
CA ILE A 78 -10.03 8.23 -32.01
C ILE A 78 -8.67 7.58 -31.72
N ILE A 79 -7.60 8.32 -32.01
CA ILE A 79 -6.22 7.88 -31.80
C ILE A 79 -5.42 8.82 -30.90
N TYR A 80 -5.95 10.02 -30.61
CA TYR A 80 -5.31 10.98 -29.72
C TYR A 80 -6.34 11.95 -29.12
N VAL A 81 -6.07 12.43 -27.90
CA VAL A 81 -6.79 13.53 -27.25
C VAL A 81 -5.79 14.53 -26.67
N GLN A 82 -6.06 15.82 -26.87
CA GLN A 82 -5.31 16.90 -26.25
C GLN A 82 -5.76 17.07 -24.79
N GLU A 83 -4.80 17.14 -23.87
CA GLU A 83 -5.09 17.26 -22.43
C GLU A 83 -5.53 18.67 -22.00
N GLU A 84 -5.06 19.68 -22.73
CA GLU A 84 -5.34 21.08 -22.39
C GLU A 84 -6.64 21.57 -23.00
N ASN A 85 -7.36 22.40 -22.24
CA ASN A 85 -8.56 23.10 -22.71
C ASN A 85 -8.15 24.11 -23.79
N ILE A 86 -8.81 24.02 -24.96
CA ILE A 86 -8.56 24.89 -26.13
C ILE A 86 -8.71 26.39 -25.82
N PHE A 87 -9.49 26.77 -24.80
CA PHE A 87 -9.78 28.17 -24.45
C PHE A 87 -8.88 28.74 -23.35
N LYS A 88 -8.10 27.90 -22.65
CA LYS A 88 -7.18 28.33 -21.57
C LYS A 88 -5.72 28.42 -22.01
N GLN A 89 -5.42 28.18 -23.29
CA GLN A 89 -4.06 28.27 -23.80
C GLN A 89 -3.60 29.73 -23.96
N SER A 90 -2.39 30.04 -23.47
CA SER A 90 -1.79 31.37 -23.60
C SER A 90 -1.32 31.62 -25.03
N GLY A 91 -2.20 32.18 -25.88
CA GLY A 91 -1.88 32.57 -27.26
C GLY A 91 -3.13 32.90 -28.08
N SER A 92 -2.95 33.60 -29.21
CA SER A 92 -4.00 33.69 -30.24
C SER A 92 -4.37 32.28 -30.69
N LEU A 93 -5.67 31.95 -30.79
CA LEU A 93 -6.24 30.67 -31.29
C LEU A 93 -5.84 30.31 -32.74
N GLU A 94 -4.82 30.97 -33.30
CA GLU A 94 -4.42 30.94 -34.69
C GLU A 94 -3.32 29.91 -35.01
N GLN A 95 -2.71 29.25 -34.02
CA GLN A 95 -1.72 28.20 -34.30
C GLN A 95 -1.54 27.16 -33.18
N LEU A 96 -2.49 26.23 -33.04
CA LEU A 96 -2.33 25.04 -32.18
C LEU A 96 -1.32 24.07 -32.79
N GLU A 97 -0.38 23.54 -32.00
CA GLU A 97 0.51 22.45 -32.42
C GLU A 97 0.15 21.17 -31.64
N ILE A 98 -0.25 20.12 -32.37
CA ILE A 98 -0.65 18.84 -31.80
C ILE A 98 0.37 17.79 -32.24
N LYS A 99 1.15 17.28 -31.30
CA LYS A 99 2.10 16.20 -31.55
C LYS A 99 1.46 14.86 -31.23
N ILE A 100 1.26 14.03 -32.24
CA ILE A 100 0.78 12.66 -32.03
C ILE A 100 1.95 11.69 -31.87
N PRO A 101 1.87 10.73 -30.93
CA PRO A 101 2.92 9.75 -30.73
C PRO A 101 3.02 8.82 -31.95
N GLU A 102 4.23 8.35 -32.28
CA GLU A 102 4.44 7.42 -33.40
C GLU A 102 3.56 6.16 -33.27
N ALA A 103 3.38 5.66 -32.05
CA ALA A 103 2.55 4.49 -31.78
C ALA A 103 1.08 4.69 -32.20
N ALA A 104 0.54 5.92 -32.18
CA ALA A 104 -0.86 6.18 -32.55
C ALA A 104 -1.15 5.96 -34.05
N THR A 105 -0.11 5.96 -34.90
CA THR A 105 -0.24 5.66 -36.33
C THR A 105 0.03 4.19 -36.65
N ASP A 106 0.61 3.41 -35.73
CA ASP A 106 0.83 1.97 -35.83
C ASP A 106 -0.33 1.18 -35.18
N THR A 107 -1.31 0.82 -36.01
CA THR A 107 -2.60 0.24 -35.56
C THR A 107 -2.52 -1.17 -34.96
N SER A 108 -1.37 -1.86 -34.99
CA SER A 108 -1.28 -3.27 -34.61
C SER A 108 -1.16 -3.51 -33.09
N THR A 109 -0.67 -2.53 -32.34
CA THR A 109 -0.35 -2.68 -30.89
C THR A 109 -0.80 -1.51 -30.02
N PHE A 110 -1.36 -0.46 -30.63
CA PHE A 110 -1.78 0.76 -29.95
C PHE A 110 -3.22 0.67 -29.46
N ASP A 111 -3.39 0.70 -28.14
CA ASP A 111 -4.68 0.92 -27.50
C ASP A 111 -4.77 2.38 -27.04
N TYR A 112 -5.60 3.15 -27.74
CA TYR A 112 -5.87 4.57 -27.45
C TYR A 112 -6.26 4.79 -25.98
N THR A 113 -7.16 3.96 -25.45
CA THR A 113 -7.70 4.11 -24.10
C THR A 113 -6.68 3.76 -23.03
N ARG A 114 -5.77 2.83 -23.33
CA ARG A 114 -4.63 2.49 -22.47
C ARG A 114 -3.60 3.63 -22.50
N PHE A 115 -3.24 4.12 -23.68
CA PHE A 115 -2.21 5.15 -23.84
C PHE A 115 -2.61 6.49 -23.20
N HIS A 116 -3.85 6.93 -23.40
CA HIS A 116 -4.36 8.21 -22.89
C HIS A 116 -5.07 8.12 -21.54
N PHE A 117 -4.96 7.00 -20.82
CA PHE A 117 -5.77 6.75 -19.64
C PHE A 117 -5.76 7.89 -18.61
N LYS A 118 -4.57 8.42 -18.23
CA LYS A 118 -4.45 9.52 -17.28
C LYS A 118 -5.16 10.79 -17.78
N SER A 119 -5.01 11.12 -19.06
CA SER A 119 -5.68 12.25 -19.71
C SER A 119 -7.20 12.07 -19.72
N LEU A 120 -7.67 10.85 -20.03
CA LEU A 120 -9.10 10.55 -20.11
C LEU A 120 -9.77 10.68 -18.74
N VAL A 121 -9.15 10.15 -17.69
CA VAL A 121 -9.69 10.20 -16.32
C VAL A 121 -9.45 11.55 -15.62
N SER A 122 -8.48 12.35 -16.06
CA SER A 122 -8.31 13.72 -15.55
C SER A 122 -9.39 14.67 -16.08
N ILE A 123 -9.82 14.47 -17.33
CA ILE A 123 -10.90 15.26 -17.97
C ILE A 123 -12.27 14.77 -17.51
N ASN A 124 -12.53 13.46 -17.60
CA ASN A 124 -13.76 12.84 -17.13
C ASN A 124 -13.41 11.68 -16.18
N PRO A 125 -13.46 11.89 -14.85
CA PRO A 125 -13.14 10.85 -13.87
C PRO A 125 -13.90 9.54 -14.08
N ASN A 126 -15.14 9.59 -14.57
CA ASN A 126 -15.98 8.42 -14.81
C ASN A 126 -15.97 7.90 -16.25
N TYR A 127 -14.97 8.29 -17.06
CA TYR A 127 -14.90 7.95 -18.49
C TYR A 127 -15.13 6.46 -18.77
N PHE A 128 -14.53 5.59 -17.95
CA PHE A 128 -14.61 4.13 -18.08
C PHE A 128 -15.72 3.47 -17.25
N GLY A 129 -16.43 4.24 -16.43
CA GLY A 129 -17.44 3.72 -15.52
C GLY A 129 -16.89 3.05 -14.26
N SER A 130 -15.62 3.26 -13.90
CA SER A 130 -14.93 2.59 -12.77
C SER A 130 -15.51 2.89 -11.38
N TYR A 131 -16.50 3.79 -11.29
CA TYR A 131 -17.20 4.11 -10.06
C TYR A 131 -18.62 3.54 -10.09
N ASP A 132 -19.01 2.82 -9.04
CA ASP A 132 -20.34 2.18 -8.93
C ASP A 132 -21.41 3.08 -8.27
N ASN A 133 -21.09 4.35 -7.98
CA ASN A 133 -22.01 5.25 -7.29
C ASN A 133 -22.98 5.94 -8.26
N LEU A 134 -24.29 5.74 -8.01
CA LEU A 134 -25.44 6.28 -8.76
C LEU A 134 -25.43 7.81 -8.94
N ASN A 135 -24.63 8.57 -8.19
CA ASN A 135 -24.56 10.03 -8.25
C ASN A 135 -23.39 10.58 -9.10
N ILE A 136 -22.41 9.74 -9.48
CA ILE A 136 -21.30 10.19 -10.34
C ILE A 136 -21.77 10.28 -11.79
N GLU A 137 -22.71 9.44 -12.22
CA GLU A 137 -23.27 9.48 -13.59
C GLU A 137 -23.89 10.85 -13.93
N GLU A 138 -24.43 11.57 -12.94
CA GLU A 138 -24.99 12.92 -13.11
C GLU A 138 -23.90 14.01 -13.25
N LEU A 139 -22.72 13.83 -12.63
CA LEU A 139 -21.60 14.76 -12.70
C LEU A 139 -20.63 14.47 -13.86
N ALA A 140 -20.48 13.20 -14.20
CA ALA A 140 -19.53 12.65 -15.14
C ALA A 140 -20.12 11.35 -15.74
N PRO A 141 -20.64 11.38 -16.97
CA PRO A 141 -21.25 10.21 -17.56
C PRO A 141 -20.18 9.22 -18.04
N VAL A 142 -20.54 7.94 -18.06
CA VAL A 142 -19.73 6.89 -18.69
C VAL A 142 -19.66 7.12 -20.20
N ILE A 143 -18.46 7.06 -20.77
CA ILE A 143 -18.20 7.31 -22.20
C ILE A 143 -17.76 6.03 -22.90
N PHE A 144 -16.83 5.30 -22.30
CA PHE A 144 -16.28 4.06 -22.84
C PHE A 144 -16.26 3.00 -21.73
N PRO A 145 -17.39 2.32 -21.47
CA PRO A 145 -17.52 1.40 -20.34
C PRO A 145 -16.47 0.30 -20.43
N LYS A 146 -15.60 0.22 -19.42
CA LYS A 146 -14.53 -0.77 -19.36
C LYS A 146 -14.14 -1.04 -17.90
N LYS A 147 -14.29 -2.29 -17.49
CA LYS A 147 -14.07 -2.76 -16.11
C LYS A 147 -13.34 -4.10 -16.14
N GLY A 148 -12.33 -4.23 -15.29
CA GLY A 148 -11.66 -5.49 -14.98
C GLY A 148 -10.88 -6.12 -16.13
N ASP A 149 -10.30 -5.32 -17.05
CA ASP A 149 -9.57 -5.89 -18.19
C ASP A 149 -8.19 -6.41 -17.75
N THR A 150 -8.00 -7.72 -17.85
CA THR A 150 -6.76 -8.43 -17.47
C THR A 150 -5.88 -8.82 -18.67
N SER A 151 -6.10 -8.22 -19.84
CA SER A 151 -5.35 -8.51 -21.07
C SER A 151 -3.86 -8.14 -20.94
N TYR A 152 -3.57 -7.04 -20.23
CA TYR A 152 -2.21 -6.53 -20.02
C TYR A 152 -1.60 -7.11 -18.74
N GLU A 153 -2.30 -6.98 -17.62
CA GLU A 153 -1.87 -7.45 -16.31
C GLU A 153 -2.99 -8.16 -15.54
N GLU A 154 -2.62 -9.13 -14.71
CA GLU A 154 -3.57 -9.87 -13.87
C GLU A 154 -2.96 -10.21 -12.52
N LEU A 155 -3.66 -9.82 -11.46
CA LEU A 155 -3.42 -10.30 -10.09
C LEU A 155 -3.92 -11.73 -9.98
N GLU A 156 -3.05 -12.66 -9.60
CA GLU A 156 -3.38 -14.09 -9.55
C GLU A 156 -3.56 -14.61 -8.13
N CYS A 157 -2.64 -14.26 -7.23
CA CYS A 157 -2.63 -14.81 -5.87
C CYS A 157 -2.34 -13.73 -4.83
N ILE A 158 -2.88 -13.96 -3.64
CA ILE A 158 -2.63 -13.17 -2.43
C ILE A 158 -2.50 -14.10 -1.23
N GLY A 159 -1.77 -13.69 -0.19
CA GLY A 159 -1.60 -14.48 1.03
C GLY A 159 -1.01 -13.67 2.19
N LEU A 160 -0.96 -14.28 3.37
CA LEU A 160 -0.32 -13.72 4.56
C LEU A 160 0.96 -14.50 4.87
N PHE A 161 2.07 -13.79 5.10
CA PHE A 161 3.25 -14.32 5.76
C PHE A 161 3.13 -14.08 7.28
N PRO A 162 2.65 -15.07 8.06
CA PRO A 162 2.22 -14.85 9.44
C PRO A 162 3.38 -14.50 10.38
N GLU A 163 4.59 -15.02 10.12
CA GLU A 163 5.76 -14.76 10.95
C GLU A 163 6.24 -13.29 10.88
N ARG A 164 5.83 -12.55 9.85
CA ARG A 164 6.23 -11.15 9.63
C ARG A 164 5.06 -10.15 9.59
N ASP A 165 3.84 -10.64 9.71
CA ASP A 165 2.62 -9.86 9.52
C ASP A 165 2.64 -9.09 8.18
N GLU A 166 3.05 -9.77 7.11
CA GLU A 166 3.14 -9.22 5.75
C GLU A 166 2.06 -9.84 4.86
N LEU A 167 1.24 -9.00 4.24
CA LEU A 167 0.39 -9.40 3.12
C LEU A 167 1.22 -9.39 1.85
N GLU A 168 1.09 -10.42 1.02
CA GLU A 168 1.78 -10.54 -0.26
C GLU A 168 0.78 -10.73 -1.40
N ALA A 169 1.14 -10.24 -2.58
CA ALA A 169 0.37 -10.39 -3.81
C ALA A 169 1.31 -10.64 -4.99
N VAL A 170 0.91 -11.55 -5.89
CA VAL A 170 1.64 -11.83 -7.13
C VAL A 170 0.75 -11.57 -8.32
N PHE A 171 1.25 -10.80 -9.28
CA PHE A 171 0.58 -10.50 -10.53
C PHE A 171 1.49 -10.75 -11.74
N LYS A 172 0.88 -10.89 -12.91
CA LYS A 172 1.56 -11.17 -14.16
C LYS A 172 1.36 -10.04 -15.15
N VAL A 173 2.45 -9.63 -15.81
CA VAL A 173 2.43 -8.83 -17.03
C VAL A 173 2.46 -9.76 -18.24
N LYS A 174 1.43 -9.70 -19.09
CA LYS A 174 1.16 -10.64 -20.17
C LYS A 174 1.53 -10.11 -21.56
N LEU A 175 1.52 -8.79 -21.75
CA LEU A 175 1.83 -8.14 -23.02
C LEU A 175 3.18 -7.43 -23.00
N PRO A 176 3.84 -7.25 -24.17
CA PRO A 176 5.18 -6.62 -24.24
C PRO A 176 5.12 -5.11 -24.42
N TYR A 177 3.93 -4.52 -24.41
CA TYR A 177 3.66 -3.10 -24.63
C TYR A 177 2.51 -2.64 -23.73
N GLY A 178 2.34 -1.31 -23.59
CA GLY A 178 1.30 -0.70 -22.76
C GLY A 178 1.77 -0.15 -21.42
N PHE A 179 3.06 -0.26 -21.11
CA PHE A 179 3.64 0.05 -19.80
C PHE A 179 4.57 1.27 -19.86
N GLY A 180 4.17 2.33 -20.54
CA GLY A 180 4.88 3.62 -20.53
C GLY A 180 6.25 3.67 -21.24
N GLY A 181 6.73 2.56 -21.80
CA GLY A 181 7.99 2.49 -22.55
C GLY A 181 8.90 1.37 -22.07
N GLY A 182 10.09 1.22 -22.67
CA GLY A 182 11.07 0.21 -22.25
C GLY A 182 11.77 0.58 -20.93
N LEU A 183 12.67 -0.28 -20.45
CA LEU A 183 13.39 -0.10 -19.17
C LEU A 183 14.17 1.22 -19.03
N CYS A 184 14.47 1.92 -20.13
CA CYS A 184 15.14 3.22 -20.09
C CYS A 184 14.19 4.41 -19.86
N THR A 185 12.89 4.17 -19.82
CA THR A 185 11.84 5.17 -19.57
C THR A 185 11.35 5.09 -18.13
N ASP A 186 10.39 5.95 -17.75
CA ASP A 186 9.77 5.91 -16.42
C ASP A 186 8.84 4.71 -16.22
N GLY A 187 8.42 4.03 -17.31
CA GLY A 187 7.51 2.89 -17.23
C GLY A 187 6.08 3.29 -16.87
N SER A 188 5.34 2.36 -16.28
CA SER A 188 4.05 2.63 -15.65
C SER A 188 3.98 2.05 -14.24
N LYS A 189 3.08 2.59 -13.43
CA LYS A 189 2.86 2.10 -12.07
C LYS A 189 1.67 1.16 -12.02
N GLU A 190 1.87 0.01 -11.39
CA GLU A 190 0.84 -0.95 -11.03
C GLU A 190 0.62 -0.85 -9.54
N TYR A 191 -0.56 -0.36 -9.15
CA TYR A 191 -0.93 -0.18 -7.75
C TYR A 191 -1.69 -1.39 -7.24
N ILE A 192 -1.33 -1.84 -6.04
CA ILE A 192 -2.00 -2.91 -5.32
C ILE A 192 -2.43 -2.36 -3.96
N ALA A 193 -3.74 -2.37 -3.71
CA ALA A 193 -4.31 -2.00 -2.41
C ALA A 193 -4.90 -3.23 -1.73
N PHE A 194 -4.56 -3.42 -0.46
CA PHE A 194 -5.06 -4.52 0.36
C PHE A 194 -6.19 -4.07 1.29
N TYR A 195 -7.16 -4.95 1.50
CA TYR A 195 -8.27 -4.75 2.42
C TYR A 195 -8.56 -6.02 3.21
N ILE A 196 -8.92 -5.89 4.48
CA ILE A 196 -9.27 -7.01 5.36
C ILE A 196 -10.69 -6.83 5.88
N ASP A 197 -11.51 -7.87 5.78
CA ASP A 197 -12.83 -7.94 6.41
C ASP A 197 -12.77 -8.85 7.66
N TYR A 198 -12.93 -8.21 8.83
CA TYR A 198 -12.98 -8.86 10.14
C TYR A 198 -14.39 -9.36 10.53
N GLY A 199 -15.38 -9.22 9.64
CA GLY A 199 -16.79 -9.59 9.81
C GLY A 199 -17.78 -8.42 9.69
N SER A 200 -17.30 -7.19 9.50
CA SER A 200 -18.12 -5.97 9.39
C SER A 200 -17.90 -5.20 8.10
N GLY A 201 -17.32 -5.85 7.08
CA GLY A 201 -16.93 -5.23 5.82
C GLY A 201 -15.43 -4.93 5.75
N TYR A 202 -14.97 -4.70 4.51
CA TYR A 202 -13.57 -4.49 4.20
C TYR A 202 -13.02 -3.16 4.73
N GLN A 203 -11.89 -3.22 5.41
CA GLN A 203 -11.12 -2.08 5.91
C GLN A 203 -9.74 -2.04 5.21
N PRO A 204 -9.19 -0.85 4.89
CA PRO A 204 -7.85 -0.75 4.31
C PRO A 204 -6.77 -1.36 5.19
N ALA A 205 -5.85 -2.11 4.60
CA ALA A 205 -4.73 -2.77 5.26
C ALA A 205 -3.40 -2.10 4.89
N GLY A 206 -3.26 -0.82 5.23
CA GLY A 206 -2.13 0.03 4.80
C GLY A 206 -2.42 0.84 3.53
N PRO A 207 -1.47 1.70 3.10
CA PRO A 207 -1.56 2.40 1.82
C PRO A 207 -1.39 1.44 0.64
N ALA A 208 -1.75 1.88 -0.57
CA ALA A 208 -1.45 1.09 -1.76
C ALA A 208 0.08 1.00 -1.98
N VAL A 209 0.54 -0.16 -2.45
CA VAL A 209 1.91 -0.40 -2.87
C VAL A 209 1.97 -0.31 -4.39
N SER A 210 3.06 0.23 -4.95
CA SER A 210 3.25 0.31 -6.39
C SER A 210 4.50 -0.43 -6.85
N VAL A 211 4.40 -1.05 -8.02
CA VAL A 211 5.54 -1.59 -8.78
C VAL A 211 5.68 -0.81 -10.07
N ASN A 212 6.91 -0.58 -10.51
CA ASN A 212 7.16 0.00 -11.83
C ASN A 212 7.37 -1.09 -12.89
N THR A 213 6.48 -1.17 -13.88
CA THR A 213 6.61 -2.10 -15.01
C THR A 213 6.88 -1.37 -16.32
N HIS A 214 7.32 -2.15 -17.32
CA HIS A 214 7.84 -1.63 -18.58
C HIS A 214 7.43 -2.53 -19.75
N ASN A 215 7.57 -1.99 -20.95
CA ASN A 215 7.47 -2.75 -22.19
C ASN A 215 8.65 -3.73 -22.25
N ILE A 216 8.36 -5.02 -22.13
CA ILE A 216 9.35 -6.10 -22.10
C ILE A 216 9.02 -7.11 -23.20
N ALA A 217 9.86 -7.20 -24.24
CA ALA A 217 9.69 -8.12 -25.35
C ALA A 217 9.61 -9.59 -24.90
N ALA A 218 10.27 -9.95 -23.79
CA ALA A 218 10.21 -11.30 -23.24
C ALA A 218 8.79 -11.78 -22.89
N SER A 219 7.84 -10.88 -22.61
CA SER A 219 6.46 -11.25 -22.26
C SER A 219 5.67 -11.82 -23.44
N ARG A 220 6.08 -11.55 -24.69
CA ARG A 220 5.52 -12.18 -25.91
C ARG A 220 5.49 -13.71 -25.85
N ARG A 221 6.47 -14.29 -25.17
CA ARG A 221 6.62 -15.75 -25.07
C ARG A 221 5.89 -16.31 -23.86
N ARG A 222 6.03 -15.65 -22.71
CA ARG A 222 5.43 -16.03 -21.43
C ARG A 222 5.34 -14.80 -20.52
N PRO A 223 4.31 -14.69 -19.67
CA PRO A 223 4.19 -13.57 -18.75
C PRO A 223 5.41 -13.39 -17.84
N VAL A 224 5.61 -12.15 -17.39
CA VAL A 224 6.58 -11.78 -16.36
C VAL A 224 5.84 -11.65 -15.03
N CYS A 225 6.30 -12.33 -13.99
CA CYS A 225 5.71 -12.27 -12.65
C CYS A 225 6.36 -11.18 -11.81
N TYR A 226 5.50 -10.37 -11.20
CA TYR A 226 5.82 -9.35 -10.23
C TYR A 226 5.14 -9.68 -8.91
N ALA A 227 5.70 -9.19 -7.82
CA ALA A 227 5.14 -9.34 -6.50
C ALA A 227 5.20 -8.03 -5.72
N VAL A 228 4.39 -7.94 -4.67
CA VAL A 228 4.37 -6.83 -3.72
C VAL A 228 4.02 -7.33 -2.35
N LYS A 229 4.54 -6.64 -1.34
CA LYS A 229 4.17 -6.86 0.05
C LYS A 229 3.80 -5.61 0.81
N GLN A 230 2.91 -5.78 1.78
CA GLN A 230 2.44 -4.73 2.68
C GLN A 230 2.42 -5.26 4.12
N HIS A 231 3.15 -4.62 5.02
CA HIS A 231 3.09 -4.95 6.44
C HIS A 231 1.78 -4.45 7.07
N VAL A 232 1.23 -5.21 8.03
CA VAL A 232 -0.01 -4.89 8.73
C VAL A 232 0.13 -5.13 10.23
N ASP A 233 -0.17 -4.11 11.03
CA ASP A 233 -0.27 -4.24 12.49
C ASP A 233 -1.59 -4.94 12.88
N PHE A 234 -1.62 -6.27 12.90
CA PHE A 234 -2.82 -7.03 13.25
C PHE A 234 -3.19 -6.96 14.73
N ASN A 235 -4.48 -6.85 15.03
CA ASN A 235 -5.04 -7.10 16.36
C ASN A 235 -5.16 -8.61 16.60
N LYS A 236 -4.06 -9.26 16.97
CA LYS A 236 -3.96 -10.72 17.15
C LYS A 236 -4.86 -11.23 18.29
N ARG A 237 -5.25 -12.52 18.24
CA ARG A 237 -6.04 -13.22 19.27
C ARG A 237 -5.24 -14.37 19.90
N THR A 238 -5.70 -14.94 21.00
CA THR A 238 -5.04 -16.13 21.59
C THR A 238 -5.16 -17.35 20.66
N CYS A 239 -4.19 -18.28 20.71
CA CYS A 239 -4.18 -19.50 19.90
C CYS A 239 -5.36 -20.47 20.10
N LYS A 240 -6.18 -20.26 21.14
CA LYS A 240 -7.31 -21.15 21.49
C LYS A 240 -8.42 -21.16 20.44
N LYS A 241 -8.53 -20.14 19.61
CA LYS A 241 -9.54 -20.04 18.54
C LYS A 241 -8.90 -19.50 17.26
N PRO A 242 -9.18 -20.11 16.11
CA PRO A 242 -8.81 -19.54 14.82
C PRO A 242 -9.35 -18.11 14.67
N PHE A 243 -8.60 -17.31 13.92
CA PHE A 243 -8.97 -15.95 13.57
C PHE A 243 -8.86 -15.79 12.07
N LEU A 244 -9.88 -16.35 11.41
CA LEU A 244 -10.01 -16.35 9.96
C LEU A 244 -10.68 -15.05 9.51
N VAL A 245 -10.07 -14.40 8.53
CA VAL A 245 -10.56 -13.14 7.95
C VAL A 245 -10.47 -13.20 6.44
N LYS A 246 -11.31 -12.41 5.74
CA LYS A 246 -11.18 -12.27 4.29
C LYS A 246 -10.17 -11.19 3.97
N LEU A 247 -9.22 -11.53 3.12
CA LEU A 247 -8.30 -10.62 2.47
C LEU A 247 -8.81 -10.33 1.06
N ARG A 248 -8.72 -9.08 0.63
CA ARG A 248 -8.89 -8.63 -0.75
C ARG A 248 -7.65 -7.86 -1.16
N ALA A 249 -7.18 -8.08 -2.37
CA ALA A 249 -6.29 -7.12 -3.03
C ALA A 249 -6.85 -6.70 -4.39
N ILE A 250 -6.59 -5.46 -4.77
CA ILE A 250 -7.03 -4.87 -6.04
C ILE A 250 -5.80 -4.37 -6.77
N LEU A 251 -5.54 -4.90 -7.96
CA LEU A 251 -4.54 -4.42 -8.90
C LEU A 251 -5.17 -3.39 -9.83
N SER A 252 -4.59 -2.19 -9.88
CA SER A 252 -5.04 -1.09 -10.73
C SER A 252 -3.88 -0.42 -11.42
N TRP A 253 -4.01 -0.25 -12.73
CA TRP A 253 -2.99 0.41 -13.51
C TRP A 253 -3.05 1.94 -13.42
N ASN A 254 -1.88 2.56 -13.23
CA ASN A 254 -1.58 4.00 -13.25
C ASN A 254 -2.39 4.91 -12.33
N THR A 255 -3.39 4.38 -11.63
CA THR A 255 -4.20 5.06 -10.63
C THR A 255 -4.42 4.12 -9.45
N PRO A 256 -4.24 4.58 -8.21
CA PRO A 256 -4.43 3.74 -7.04
C PRO A 256 -5.91 3.38 -6.83
N PRO A 257 -6.23 2.18 -6.31
CA PRO A 257 -7.60 1.82 -5.95
C PRO A 257 -8.20 2.78 -4.91
N THR A 258 -9.42 3.26 -5.16
CA THR A 258 -10.05 4.28 -4.31
C THR A 258 -10.79 3.68 -3.10
N GLY A 259 -11.12 2.39 -3.12
CA GLY A 259 -11.75 1.69 -2.00
C GLY A 259 -11.90 0.18 -2.26
N PRO A 260 -12.45 -0.58 -1.29
CA PRO A 260 -12.54 -2.04 -1.38
C PRO A 260 -13.52 -2.55 -2.45
N GLY A 261 -14.47 -1.71 -2.88
CA GLY A 261 -15.39 -2.00 -3.99
C GLY A 261 -14.91 -1.46 -5.34
N TYR A 262 -13.71 -0.88 -5.42
CA TYR A 262 -13.21 -0.28 -6.65
C TYR A 262 -13.01 -1.36 -7.73
N ILE A 263 -13.61 -1.15 -8.91
CA ILE A 263 -13.41 -2.00 -10.07
C ILE A 263 -12.46 -1.27 -11.03
N PRO A 264 -11.21 -1.73 -11.16
CA PRO A 264 -10.24 -1.05 -12.01
C PRO A 264 -10.64 -1.14 -13.48
N THR A 265 -10.24 -0.16 -14.30
CA THR A 265 -10.38 -0.26 -15.75
C THR A 265 -9.47 -1.36 -16.30
N TRP A 266 -8.24 -1.42 -15.79
CA TRP A 266 -7.18 -2.35 -16.16
C TRP A 266 -6.62 -3.01 -14.90
N GLY A 267 -6.66 -4.34 -14.86
CA GLY A 267 -6.40 -5.15 -13.66
C GLY A 267 -7.68 -5.82 -13.12
N ASN A 268 -7.58 -6.36 -11.91
CA ASN A 268 -8.64 -7.13 -11.27
C ASN A 268 -8.52 -7.11 -9.74
N SER A 269 -9.48 -7.73 -9.07
CA SER A 269 -9.40 -8.01 -7.63
C SER A 269 -9.37 -9.51 -7.36
N VAL A 270 -8.71 -9.90 -6.28
CA VAL A 270 -8.64 -11.27 -5.78
C VAL A 270 -9.00 -11.26 -4.30
N ASP A 271 -9.82 -12.22 -3.89
CA ASP A 271 -10.20 -12.46 -2.51
C ASP A 271 -9.62 -13.79 -2.03
N ALA A 272 -9.22 -13.85 -0.76
CA ALA A 272 -8.71 -15.05 -0.12
C ALA A 272 -9.08 -15.10 1.36
N TRP A 273 -9.07 -16.29 1.94
CA TRP A 273 -9.15 -16.48 3.38
C TRP A 273 -7.75 -16.63 3.95
N ILE A 274 -7.45 -15.91 5.04
CA ILE A 274 -6.18 -15.99 5.75
C ILE A 274 -6.43 -16.26 7.23
N GLN A 275 -5.42 -16.82 7.92
CA GLN A 275 -5.42 -16.98 9.38
C GLN A 275 -4.41 -16.02 9.99
N ILE A 276 -4.89 -15.05 10.79
CA ILE A 276 -4.01 -14.14 11.53
C ILE A 276 -3.30 -14.90 12.65
N ASP A 277 -1.98 -14.72 12.77
CA ASP A 277 -1.19 -15.43 13.77
C ASP A 277 -1.59 -15.03 15.22
N PRO A 278 -1.52 -15.93 16.21
CA PRO A 278 -1.96 -15.61 17.56
C PRO A 278 -0.98 -14.72 18.36
N THR A 279 -1.44 -14.13 19.48
CA THR A 279 -0.65 -13.21 20.35
C THR A 279 0.41 -13.91 21.19
N ASN A 280 0.11 -15.13 21.65
CA ASN A 280 0.92 -15.87 22.62
C ASN A 280 1.45 -17.12 21.93
N ASN A 281 2.52 -16.96 21.17
CA ASN A 281 3.19 -18.12 20.61
C ASN A 281 4.10 -18.68 21.70
N SER A 282 3.78 -19.87 22.22
CA SER A 282 4.62 -20.62 23.17
C SER A 282 6.06 -20.81 22.67
N TRP A 283 6.29 -20.69 21.36
CA TRP A 283 7.59 -20.76 20.70
C TRP A 283 8.27 -19.40 20.47
N GLN A 284 7.61 -18.25 20.65
CA GLN A 284 8.27 -16.93 20.53
C GLN A 284 9.28 -16.67 21.66
N LEU A 285 9.09 -17.29 22.82
CA LEU A 285 10.09 -17.32 23.91
C LEU A 285 11.35 -18.12 23.54
N VAL A 286 11.28 -18.90 22.47
CA VAL A 286 12.37 -19.71 21.93
C VAL A 286 13.00 -19.03 20.71
N ALA A 287 12.18 -18.32 19.92
CA ALA A 287 12.61 -17.67 18.69
C ALA A 287 13.33 -16.33 18.89
N SER A 288 13.34 -15.74 20.10
CA SER A 288 14.15 -14.55 20.37
C SER A 288 15.66 -14.79 20.20
N ASP A 289 16.10 -16.05 20.30
CA ASP A 289 17.48 -16.47 20.01
C ASP A 289 17.69 -16.87 18.52
N ILE A 290 16.64 -16.87 17.70
CA ILE A 290 16.67 -17.30 16.29
C ILE A 290 16.98 -16.16 15.31
N ALA A 291 17.07 -14.91 15.78
CA ALA A 291 17.53 -13.80 14.94
C ALA A 291 18.96 -14.03 14.40
N GLU A 292 19.80 -14.79 15.13
CA GLU A 292 21.14 -15.22 14.68
C GLU A 292 21.12 -16.35 13.62
N LEU A 293 20.03 -17.09 13.48
CA LEU A 293 19.90 -18.21 12.52
C LEU A 293 19.67 -17.74 11.07
N SER A 294 19.31 -16.46 10.87
CA SER A 294 19.11 -15.87 9.53
C SER A 294 20.41 -15.68 8.73
N LEU A 295 21.58 -15.90 9.35
CA LEU A 295 22.90 -15.81 8.72
C LEU A 295 23.59 -17.18 8.56
N GLN A 296 22.93 -18.29 8.93
CA GLN A 296 23.56 -19.61 8.85
C GLN A 296 23.34 -20.27 7.48
N LYS A 297 24.47 -20.49 6.79
CA LYS A 297 24.55 -21.18 5.50
C LYS A 297 24.48 -22.72 5.61
N SER A 298 24.26 -23.28 6.80
CA SER A 298 24.34 -24.73 7.05
C SER A 298 23.10 -25.30 7.75
N TYR A 299 22.59 -26.42 7.21
CA TYR A 299 21.41 -27.15 7.68
C TYR A 299 21.62 -27.84 9.06
N SER A 300 22.87 -28.02 9.53
CA SER A 300 23.15 -28.65 10.83
C SER A 300 22.92 -27.75 12.05
N ASP A 301 23.27 -26.47 11.95
CA ASP A 301 23.14 -25.51 13.05
C ASP A 301 21.66 -25.27 13.42
N LEU A 302 20.76 -25.43 12.45
CA LEU A 302 19.31 -25.34 12.61
C LEU A 302 18.71 -26.58 13.33
N GLN A 303 19.41 -27.72 13.29
CA GLN A 303 18.95 -28.99 13.89
C GLN A 303 19.54 -29.23 15.28
N ALA A 304 20.76 -28.75 15.55
CA ALA A 304 21.41 -28.88 16.86
C ALA A 304 20.73 -28.01 17.94
N SER A 305 20.40 -26.76 17.61
CA SER A 305 19.66 -25.83 18.48
C SER A 305 18.20 -26.27 18.75
N LYS A 306 17.68 -27.20 17.93
CA LYS A 306 16.34 -27.78 18.08
C LYS A 306 16.29 -28.89 19.13
N LYS A 307 17.41 -29.50 19.52
CA LYS A 307 17.44 -30.71 20.37
C LYS A 307 17.01 -30.45 21.82
N GLU A 308 17.52 -29.40 22.47
CA GLU A 308 17.09 -29.01 23.83
C GLU A 308 15.65 -28.48 23.84
N LEU A 309 15.18 -27.93 22.71
CA LEU A 309 13.80 -27.47 22.56
C LEU A 309 12.81 -28.63 22.41
N ILE A 310 13.17 -29.65 21.63
CA ILE A 310 12.38 -30.85 21.35
C ILE A 310 12.06 -31.65 22.63
N GLU A 311 12.94 -31.61 23.64
CA GLU A 311 12.72 -32.28 24.93
C GLU A 311 11.72 -31.53 25.84
N SER A 312 11.49 -30.23 25.66
CA SER A 312 10.43 -29.49 26.40
C SER A 312 9.06 -29.55 25.72
N LEU A 313 9.02 -29.92 24.43
CA LEU A 313 7.83 -29.92 23.57
C LEU A 313 7.16 -31.30 23.44
N THR A 314 7.57 -32.31 24.21
CA THR A 314 7.12 -33.70 24.03
C THR A 314 5.60 -33.88 24.17
N SER A 315 4.91 -32.96 24.86
CA SER A 315 3.44 -32.88 24.93
C SER A 315 2.74 -32.36 23.66
N SER A 316 3.48 -31.83 22.67
CA SER A 316 2.95 -31.35 21.38
C SER A 316 2.96 -32.42 20.27
N LEU A 317 3.56 -33.59 20.53
CA LEU A 317 3.71 -34.67 19.55
C LEU A 317 2.46 -35.56 19.40
N GLU A 318 1.54 -35.51 20.37
CA GLU A 318 0.22 -36.16 20.28
C GLU A 318 -0.76 -35.27 19.50
N TYR A 319 -0.60 -35.21 18.18
CA TYR A 319 -1.59 -34.59 17.28
C TYR A 319 -2.52 -35.63 16.66
N ASN A 320 -3.70 -35.19 16.23
CA ASN A 320 -4.72 -36.08 15.70
C ASN A 320 -4.32 -36.65 14.33
N LYS A 321 -4.01 -37.95 14.31
CA LYS A 321 -3.63 -38.70 13.10
C LYS A 321 -4.82 -39.33 12.37
N LYS A 322 -6.04 -39.22 12.91
CA LYS A 322 -7.22 -39.89 12.36
C LYS A 322 -7.53 -39.39 10.94
N GLY A 323 -7.59 -40.32 9.99
CA GLY A 323 -7.93 -40.04 8.59
C GLY A 323 -6.80 -39.38 7.79
N LEU A 324 -5.58 -39.32 8.34
CA LEU A 324 -4.39 -38.95 7.58
C LEU A 324 -3.81 -40.17 6.87
N GLU A 325 -3.12 -39.93 5.75
CA GLU A 325 -2.42 -40.97 4.99
C GLU A 325 -1.20 -41.47 5.78
N ASP A 326 -0.94 -42.79 5.75
CA ASP A 326 0.16 -43.39 6.52
C ASP A 326 1.52 -42.77 6.16
N ASP A 327 1.76 -42.48 4.88
CA ASP A 327 2.96 -41.79 4.41
C ASP A 327 3.07 -40.35 4.89
N ARG A 328 1.96 -39.65 5.15
CA ARG A 328 1.98 -38.31 5.76
C ARG A 328 2.38 -38.41 7.23
N ILE A 329 1.88 -39.41 7.94
CA ILE A 329 2.21 -39.65 9.36
C ILE A 329 3.68 -40.05 9.51
N ALA A 330 4.15 -41.00 8.71
CA ALA A 330 5.47 -41.61 8.80
C ALA A 330 6.56 -40.84 8.01
N PHE A 331 6.22 -39.75 7.32
CA PHE A 331 7.11 -39.04 6.40
C PHE A 331 8.53 -38.79 6.94
N LYS A 332 8.62 -38.22 8.15
CA LYS A 332 9.91 -37.88 8.77
C LYS A 332 10.73 -39.14 9.09
N GLU A 333 10.08 -40.20 9.58
CA GLU A 333 10.72 -41.48 9.87
C GLU A 333 11.21 -42.15 8.58
N ASN A 334 10.38 -42.13 7.53
CA ASN A 334 10.69 -42.68 6.22
C ASN A 334 11.91 -41.96 5.59
N ILE A 335 11.93 -40.63 5.58
CA ILE A 335 13.06 -39.86 5.05
C ILE A 335 14.34 -40.03 5.89
N LEU A 336 14.23 -40.14 7.22
CA LEU A 336 15.40 -40.41 8.07
C LEU A 336 15.98 -41.81 7.82
N SER A 337 15.14 -42.79 7.45
CA SER A 337 15.58 -44.14 7.11
C SER A 337 16.26 -44.20 5.73
N ASN A 338 15.69 -43.48 4.76
CA ASN A 338 16.14 -43.36 3.37
C ASN A 338 15.81 -41.95 2.85
N PRO A 339 16.79 -41.04 2.68
CA PRO A 339 16.56 -39.70 2.16
C PRO A 339 15.91 -39.63 0.78
N ASN A 340 15.98 -40.71 0.00
CA ASN A 340 15.34 -40.84 -1.30
C ASN A 340 14.11 -41.78 -1.26
N TYR A 341 13.51 -42.05 -0.09
CA TYR A 341 12.40 -42.99 0.09
C TYR A 341 11.26 -42.76 -0.92
N TYR A 342 10.91 -41.49 -1.13
CA TYR A 342 9.85 -41.05 -2.06
C TYR A 342 10.36 -40.69 -3.47
N GLY A 343 11.65 -40.88 -3.77
CA GLY A 343 12.23 -40.54 -5.07
C GLY A 343 12.49 -39.05 -5.30
N GLY A 344 12.62 -38.26 -4.22
CA GLY A 344 12.79 -36.82 -4.30
C GLY A 344 14.17 -36.36 -4.81
N PHE A 345 15.18 -37.23 -4.73
CA PHE A 345 16.52 -36.94 -5.26
C PHE A 345 16.70 -37.56 -6.64
N ALA A 346 16.31 -38.81 -6.82
CA ALA A 346 16.44 -39.53 -8.08
C ALA A 346 15.45 -40.69 -8.18
N ASP A 347 15.17 -41.13 -9.40
CA ASP A 347 14.50 -42.40 -9.64
C ASP A 347 15.47 -43.59 -9.48
N LYS A 348 14.93 -44.81 -9.61
CA LYS A 348 15.70 -46.05 -9.46
C LYS A 348 16.80 -46.23 -10.52
N ASP A 349 16.66 -45.56 -11.68
CA ASP A 349 17.56 -45.73 -12.82
C ASP A 349 18.72 -44.72 -12.78
N ASN A 350 18.58 -43.64 -11.98
CA ASN A 350 19.53 -42.54 -11.86
C ASN A 350 20.09 -42.39 -10.43
N ILE A 351 20.39 -43.51 -9.75
CA ILE A 351 20.85 -43.51 -8.34
C ILE A 351 22.08 -42.62 -8.08
N GLN A 352 22.90 -42.36 -9.11
CA GLN A 352 24.06 -41.48 -9.02
C GLN A 352 23.69 -40.03 -8.64
N ASP A 353 22.52 -39.56 -9.06
CA ASP A 353 22.01 -38.23 -8.69
C ASP A 353 21.64 -38.20 -7.20
N ALA A 354 21.06 -39.29 -6.69
CA ALA A 354 20.79 -39.42 -5.26
C ALA A 354 22.08 -39.48 -4.42
N ILE A 355 23.11 -40.18 -4.91
CA ILE A 355 24.43 -40.20 -4.26
C ILE A 355 25.04 -38.79 -4.25
N SER A 356 24.95 -38.07 -5.36
CA SER A 356 25.47 -36.69 -5.48
C SER A 356 24.73 -35.74 -4.54
N ALA A 357 23.40 -35.85 -4.46
CA ALA A 357 22.57 -35.08 -3.54
C ALA A 357 22.94 -35.39 -2.08
N VAL A 358 23.10 -36.66 -1.71
CA VAL A 358 23.51 -37.06 -0.35
C VAL A 358 24.91 -36.57 -0.02
N ASN A 359 25.86 -36.66 -0.95
CA ASN A 359 27.23 -36.15 -0.77
C ASN A 359 27.30 -34.62 -0.67
N SER A 360 26.30 -33.91 -1.21
CA SER A 360 26.16 -32.46 -1.06
C SER A 360 25.51 -32.04 0.26
N LEU A 361 25.02 -32.99 1.07
CA LEU A 361 24.52 -32.71 2.40
C LEU A 361 25.66 -32.24 3.32
N PRO A 362 25.36 -31.41 4.34
CA PRO A 362 26.36 -31.02 5.33
C PRO A 362 27.07 -32.22 5.93
N ASN A 363 28.37 -32.08 6.21
CA ASN A 363 29.24 -33.15 6.68
C ASN A 363 28.64 -33.93 7.87
N GLU A 364 28.02 -33.25 8.83
CA GLU A 364 27.43 -33.87 10.02
C GLU A 364 26.27 -34.83 9.72
N ILE A 365 25.54 -34.60 8.62
CA ILE A 365 24.46 -35.47 8.15
C ILE A 365 25.04 -36.55 7.27
N LEU A 366 25.99 -36.19 6.43
CA LEU A 366 26.74 -37.13 5.61
C LEU A 366 27.39 -38.20 6.49
N GLU A 367 27.93 -37.86 7.67
CA GLU A 367 28.50 -38.81 8.65
C GLU A 367 27.50 -39.94 9.01
N LYS A 368 26.21 -39.62 9.15
CA LYS A 368 25.17 -40.62 9.48
C LYS A 368 24.96 -41.63 8.34
N TYR A 369 25.34 -41.27 7.13
CA TYR A 369 25.14 -42.06 5.92
C TYR A 369 26.44 -42.62 5.34
N LYS A 370 27.63 -42.17 5.77
CA LYS A 370 28.94 -42.61 5.24
C LYS A 370 29.10 -44.12 5.18
N SER A 371 28.73 -44.83 6.26
CA SER A 371 28.80 -46.30 6.30
C SER A 371 27.82 -46.97 5.34
N LYS A 372 26.65 -46.36 5.11
CA LYS A 372 25.64 -46.85 4.17
C LYS A 372 25.99 -46.51 2.71
N LEU A 373 26.75 -45.45 2.45
CA LEU A 373 27.16 -45.05 1.10
C LEU A 373 28.14 -46.04 0.44
N ILE A 374 28.67 -47.01 1.19
CA ILE A 374 29.49 -48.11 0.67
C ILE A 374 28.68 -48.99 -0.31
N ASP A 375 27.40 -49.21 -0.04
CA ASP A 375 26.46 -49.85 -0.98
C ASP A 375 25.24 -48.96 -1.17
N PRO A 376 25.22 -48.05 -2.16
CA PRO A 376 24.20 -47.00 -2.27
C PRO A 376 22.80 -47.53 -2.62
N LYS A 377 22.60 -48.85 -2.80
CA LYS A 377 21.28 -49.43 -3.12
C LYS A 377 20.17 -49.10 -2.12
N TRP A 378 20.50 -48.76 -0.87
CA TRP A 378 19.52 -48.28 0.11
C TRP A 378 18.91 -46.92 -0.27
N LEU A 379 19.50 -46.17 -1.21
CA LEU A 379 18.95 -44.94 -1.79
C LEU A 379 17.98 -45.21 -2.95
N ILE A 380 17.75 -46.46 -3.34
CA ILE A 380 16.67 -46.77 -4.29
C ILE A 380 15.34 -46.36 -3.63
N PRO A 381 14.47 -45.60 -4.33
CA PRO A 381 13.19 -45.21 -3.80
C PRO A 381 12.35 -46.42 -3.40
N VAL A 382 11.74 -46.37 -2.21
CA VAL A 382 10.91 -47.45 -1.67
C VAL A 382 9.45 -47.26 -2.07
N ASN A 383 8.92 -46.04 -1.95
CA ASN A 383 7.55 -45.69 -2.35
C ASN A 383 7.56 -44.39 -3.15
N PRO A 384 8.05 -44.39 -4.41
CA PRO A 384 8.24 -43.16 -5.16
C PRO A 384 6.92 -42.48 -5.53
N PHE A 385 6.73 -41.26 -5.03
CA PHE A 385 5.73 -40.32 -5.53
C PHE A 385 6.24 -38.89 -5.33
N ALA A 386 5.80 -37.98 -6.17
CA ALA A 386 6.19 -36.58 -6.12
C ALA A 386 5.01 -35.67 -6.46
N TYR A 387 5.15 -34.43 -6.04
CA TYR A 387 4.26 -33.33 -6.32
C TYR A 387 2.83 -33.53 -5.80
N ASN A 388 2.66 -34.19 -4.65
CA ASN A 388 1.34 -34.35 -4.06
C ASN A 388 0.89 -33.02 -3.44
N THR A 389 -0.11 -32.39 -4.05
CA THR A 389 -0.68 -31.11 -3.63
C THR A 389 -2.03 -31.24 -2.93
N ASN A 390 -2.36 -32.41 -2.38
CA ASN A 390 -3.63 -32.65 -1.68
C ASN A 390 -3.78 -31.82 -0.41
N TYR A 391 -2.66 -31.52 0.26
CA TYR A 391 -2.61 -30.75 1.50
C TYR A 391 -2.19 -29.30 1.24
N GLU A 392 -1.05 -29.10 0.60
CA GLU A 392 -0.49 -27.78 0.31
C GLU A 392 -0.14 -27.63 -1.17
N GLU A 393 -0.27 -26.42 -1.69
CA GLU A 393 0.11 -26.09 -3.06
C GLU A 393 0.72 -24.70 -3.14
N LEU A 394 1.91 -24.59 -3.70
CA LEU A 394 2.49 -23.35 -4.15
C LEU A 394 1.68 -22.85 -5.36
N THR A 395 1.07 -21.67 -5.25
CA THR A 395 0.13 -21.14 -6.24
C THR A 395 0.74 -20.06 -7.12
N CYS A 396 1.58 -19.19 -6.57
CA CYS A 396 2.29 -18.16 -7.33
C CYS A 396 3.72 -17.94 -6.84
N VAL A 397 4.57 -17.39 -7.72
CA VAL A 397 5.92 -16.87 -7.41
C VAL A 397 6.20 -15.63 -8.24
N GLY A 398 6.80 -14.59 -7.64
CA GLY A 398 7.15 -13.35 -8.31
C GLY A 398 8.32 -12.63 -7.65
N LEU A 399 8.76 -11.53 -8.26
CA LEU A 399 9.77 -10.63 -7.69
C LEU A 399 9.12 -9.29 -7.37
N PHE A 400 9.36 -8.76 -6.18
CA PHE A 400 9.15 -7.36 -5.84
C PHE A 400 10.44 -6.57 -6.16
N PRO A 401 10.54 -5.90 -7.32
CA PRO A 401 11.82 -5.37 -7.82
C PRO A 401 12.38 -4.24 -6.95
N GLU A 402 11.54 -3.40 -6.38
CA GLU A 402 11.94 -2.28 -5.52
C GLU A 402 12.63 -2.76 -4.23
N ARG A 403 12.39 -4.02 -3.82
CA ARG A 403 12.97 -4.63 -2.61
C ARG A 403 13.92 -5.78 -2.89
N ASP A 404 14.18 -6.11 -4.16
CA ASP A 404 14.95 -7.30 -4.58
C ASP A 404 14.47 -8.58 -3.86
N THR A 405 13.15 -8.72 -3.68
CA THR A 405 12.56 -9.77 -2.83
C THR A 405 11.72 -10.73 -3.67
N LEU A 406 12.03 -12.01 -3.62
CA LEU A 406 11.21 -13.08 -4.18
C LEU A 406 10.10 -13.42 -3.20
N GLU A 407 8.89 -13.58 -3.73
CA GLU A 407 7.68 -13.83 -2.96
C GLU A 407 6.94 -15.02 -3.55
N ALA A 408 6.31 -15.82 -2.70
CA ALA A 408 5.49 -16.94 -3.13
C ALA A 408 4.27 -17.11 -2.25
N THR A 409 3.16 -17.55 -2.85
CA THR A 409 1.91 -17.81 -2.14
C THR A 409 1.59 -19.30 -2.13
N ILE A 410 0.98 -19.76 -1.04
CA ILE A 410 0.73 -21.16 -0.73
C ILE A 410 -0.72 -21.33 -0.30
N ALA A 411 -1.43 -22.27 -0.92
CA ALA A 411 -2.76 -22.69 -0.53
C ALA A 411 -2.69 -23.89 0.42
N ILE A 412 -3.18 -23.73 1.64
CA ILE A 412 -3.41 -24.80 2.61
C ILE A 412 -4.85 -25.31 2.45
N LYS A 413 -4.98 -26.52 1.91
CA LYS A 413 -6.26 -27.10 1.42
C LYS A 413 -6.93 -28.05 2.41
N LYS A 414 -6.23 -28.55 3.42
CA LYS A 414 -6.80 -29.48 4.42
C LYS A 414 -6.90 -28.79 5.78
N GLN A 415 -7.81 -29.30 6.60
CA GLN A 415 -8.02 -28.81 7.97
C GLN A 415 -7.11 -29.50 8.98
N ASN A 416 -6.56 -30.65 8.61
CA ASN A 416 -5.67 -31.47 9.41
C ASN A 416 -4.48 -31.97 8.57
N GLY A 417 -3.44 -32.45 9.24
CA GLY A 417 -2.20 -32.93 8.61
C GLY A 417 -0.99 -32.02 8.83
N TYR A 418 -1.10 -31.06 9.75
CA TYR A 418 -0.12 -30.01 10.05
C TYR A 418 0.30 -30.02 11.52
N LYS A 419 0.34 -31.21 12.14
CA LYS A 419 0.96 -31.46 13.46
C LYS A 419 0.38 -30.64 14.63
N GLY A 420 -0.95 -30.53 14.68
CA GLY A 420 -1.69 -30.01 15.82
C GLY A 420 -2.28 -28.62 15.60
N ASN A 421 -3.03 -28.15 16.59
CA ASN A 421 -3.77 -26.88 16.51
C ASN A 421 -2.87 -25.65 16.63
N LEU A 422 -3.45 -24.44 16.55
CA LEU A 422 -2.73 -23.16 16.64
C LEU A 422 -1.92 -22.94 17.95
N CYS A 423 -2.16 -23.74 18.99
CA CYS A 423 -1.37 -23.70 20.23
C CYS A 423 -0.22 -24.72 20.25
N SER A 424 -0.09 -25.56 19.20
CA SER A 424 1.05 -26.46 19.01
C SER A 424 2.17 -25.76 18.20
N VAL A 425 3.21 -26.51 17.86
CA VAL A 425 4.34 -26.02 17.05
C VAL A 425 4.01 -25.97 15.56
N GLY A 426 2.96 -26.68 15.13
CA GLY A 426 2.59 -26.85 13.73
C GLY A 426 3.60 -27.66 12.91
N SER A 427 3.31 -27.83 11.62
CA SER A 427 4.29 -28.29 10.63
C SER A 427 4.99 -27.12 9.93
N GLU A 428 6.17 -27.39 9.41
CA GLU A 428 6.95 -26.40 8.65
C GLU A 428 6.71 -26.59 7.14
N GLU A 429 6.29 -25.51 6.47
CA GLU A 429 6.09 -25.47 5.02
C GLU A 429 7.27 -24.73 4.39
N TYR A 430 8.26 -25.47 3.87
CA TYR A 430 9.48 -24.88 3.33
C TYR A 430 9.32 -24.47 1.87
N VAL A 431 9.83 -23.29 1.52
CA VAL A 431 9.95 -22.83 0.13
C VAL A 431 11.40 -22.47 -0.18
N GLY A 432 12.00 -23.22 -1.11
CA GLY A 432 13.32 -22.93 -1.66
C GLY A 432 13.21 -22.14 -2.96
N PHE A 433 13.95 -21.04 -3.06
CA PHE A 433 13.99 -20.17 -4.24
C PHE A 433 15.32 -20.33 -4.99
N TYR A 434 15.22 -20.49 -6.31
CA TYR A 434 16.37 -20.63 -7.20
C TYR A 434 16.22 -19.75 -8.44
N VAL A 435 17.30 -19.12 -8.88
CA VAL A 435 17.29 -18.26 -10.08
C VAL A 435 18.33 -18.74 -11.09
N ASP A 436 17.89 -18.93 -12.34
CA ASP A 436 18.76 -19.13 -13.48
C ASP A 436 19.03 -17.77 -14.13
N TRP A 437 20.21 -17.23 -13.84
CA TRP A 437 20.67 -15.91 -14.28
C TRP A 437 21.06 -15.87 -15.78
N GLY A 438 21.06 -17.01 -16.47
CA GLY A 438 21.46 -17.12 -17.87
C GLY A 438 22.96 -16.96 -18.11
N ASP A 439 23.77 -17.14 -17.08
CA ASP A 439 25.25 -17.11 -17.12
C ASP A 439 25.88 -18.48 -17.45
N GLY A 440 25.05 -19.49 -17.68
CA GLY A 440 25.47 -20.87 -17.96
C GLY A 440 25.68 -21.74 -16.71
N ALA A 441 25.59 -21.17 -15.49
CA ALA A 441 25.68 -21.92 -14.25
C ALA A 441 24.36 -22.62 -13.85
N GLY A 442 23.28 -22.37 -14.59
CA GLY A 442 21.95 -22.89 -14.30
C GLY A 442 21.32 -22.23 -13.07
N TYR A 443 20.43 -22.96 -12.40
CA TYR A 443 19.72 -22.47 -11.21
C TYR A 443 20.66 -22.35 -10.01
N GLN A 444 20.82 -21.13 -9.51
CA GLN A 444 21.54 -20.77 -8.28
C GLN A 444 20.55 -20.64 -7.12
N HIS A 445 20.93 -21.05 -5.91
CA HIS A 445 20.06 -20.95 -4.72
C HIS A 445 20.11 -19.54 -4.15
N GLU A 446 18.95 -18.88 -4.07
CA GLU A 446 18.83 -17.51 -3.54
C GLU A 446 18.43 -17.51 -2.06
N GLY A 447 17.77 -18.57 -1.59
CA GLY A 447 17.47 -18.78 -0.19
C GLY A 447 16.29 -19.73 0.03
N THR A 448 16.12 -20.15 1.27
CA THR A 448 15.01 -20.99 1.72
C THR A 448 14.36 -20.33 2.93
N THR A 449 13.04 -20.26 2.93
CA THR A 449 12.23 -19.75 4.04
C THR A 449 11.11 -20.73 4.35
N TYR A 450 10.36 -20.49 5.41
CA TYR A 450 9.22 -21.32 5.78
C TYR A 450 8.19 -20.52 6.56
N PHE A 451 6.99 -21.08 6.65
CA PHE A 451 5.98 -20.67 7.63
C PHE A 451 5.46 -21.90 8.37
N LYS A 452 4.75 -21.67 9.48
CA LYS A 452 4.11 -22.72 10.28
C LYS A 452 2.64 -22.90 9.89
N ALA A 453 2.31 -24.10 9.44
CA ALA A 453 0.92 -24.53 9.22
C ALA A 453 0.38 -25.30 10.43
N HIS A 454 -0.93 -25.23 10.64
CA HIS A 454 -1.60 -25.85 11.78
C HIS A 454 -2.93 -26.49 11.38
N ASP A 455 -3.37 -27.46 12.18
CA ASP A 455 -4.69 -28.06 12.09
C ASP A 455 -5.74 -27.03 12.55
N ILE A 456 -6.48 -26.47 11.59
CA ILE A 456 -7.45 -25.40 11.81
C ILE A 456 -8.82 -25.90 11.36
N PRO A 457 -9.73 -26.23 12.31
CA PRO A 457 -11.14 -26.49 12.00
C PRO A 457 -11.78 -25.25 11.38
N ARG A 458 -12.43 -25.43 10.22
CA ARG A 458 -13.01 -24.33 9.44
C ARG A 458 -14.01 -24.82 8.42
N ASP A 459 -14.79 -23.91 7.85
CA ASP A 459 -15.69 -24.13 6.72
C ASP A 459 -15.18 -23.47 5.43
N VAL A 460 -14.15 -22.63 5.54
CA VAL A 460 -13.51 -21.92 4.43
C VAL A 460 -12.23 -22.62 3.96
N ASN A 461 -12.00 -22.64 2.65
CA ASN A 461 -10.84 -23.29 2.05
C ASN A 461 -10.56 -22.74 0.64
N PRO A 462 -9.30 -22.67 0.18
CA PRO A 462 -8.06 -22.82 0.96
C PRO A 462 -7.82 -21.66 1.94
N LEU A 463 -6.90 -21.86 2.91
CA LEU A 463 -6.24 -20.75 3.59
C LEU A 463 -4.99 -20.36 2.80
N MET A 464 -4.83 -19.07 2.54
CA MET A 464 -3.73 -18.56 1.74
C MET A 464 -2.62 -17.98 2.62
N TYR A 465 -1.43 -18.54 2.47
CA TYR A 465 -0.21 -18.11 3.13
C TYR A 465 0.77 -17.57 2.10
N ALA A 466 1.81 -16.89 2.58
CA ALA A 466 2.86 -16.36 1.75
C ALA A 466 4.21 -16.44 2.46
N VAL A 467 5.29 -16.37 1.69
CA VAL A 467 6.66 -16.33 2.19
C VAL A 467 7.55 -15.56 1.22
N ASN A 468 8.57 -14.91 1.76
CA ASN A 468 9.53 -14.16 0.94
C ASN A 468 11.00 -14.34 1.35
N VAL A 469 11.87 -14.14 0.36
CA VAL A 469 13.34 -14.16 0.49
C VAL A 469 13.93 -13.00 -0.30
N ARG A 470 14.83 -12.26 0.32
CA ARG A 470 15.59 -11.21 -0.37
C ARG A 470 16.75 -11.83 -1.15
N ILE A 471 16.90 -11.47 -2.42
CA ILE A 471 18.06 -11.82 -3.23
C ILE A 471 19.27 -11.01 -2.75
N HIS A 472 20.32 -11.72 -2.38
CA HIS A 472 21.59 -11.10 -2.00
C HIS A 472 22.41 -10.75 -3.25
N ASN A 473 23.20 -9.67 -3.18
CA ASN A 473 24.10 -9.24 -4.26
C ASN A 473 23.41 -8.95 -5.62
N MET A 474 22.14 -8.53 -5.62
CA MET A 474 21.41 -8.15 -6.84
C MET A 474 22.19 -7.17 -7.73
N ALA A 475 22.98 -6.27 -7.13
CA ALA A 475 23.81 -5.30 -7.84
C ALA A 475 24.76 -5.94 -8.87
N GLU A 476 25.26 -7.14 -8.62
CA GLU A 476 26.18 -7.88 -9.52
C GLU A 476 25.45 -8.47 -10.74
N LYS A 477 24.12 -8.57 -10.67
CA LYS A 477 23.27 -9.18 -11.70
C LYS A 477 22.57 -8.16 -12.59
N LEU A 478 22.73 -6.86 -12.32
CA LEU A 478 22.07 -5.79 -13.05
C LEU A 478 22.68 -5.59 -14.45
N LYS A 479 21.83 -5.28 -15.44
CA LYS A 479 22.23 -4.90 -16.81
C LYS A 479 21.80 -3.47 -17.12
N ARG A 480 22.36 -2.87 -18.18
CA ARG A 480 21.92 -1.54 -18.65
C ARG A 480 20.45 -1.59 -19.07
N CYS A 481 19.72 -0.48 -18.98
CA CYS A 481 18.31 -0.46 -19.38
C CYS A 481 18.06 -0.78 -20.87
N SER A 482 19.07 -0.68 -21.73
CA SER A 482 18.96 -1.08 -23.13
C SER A 482 18.87 -2.61 -23.31
N ASP A 483 19.29 -3.37 -22.30
CA ASP A 483 19.38 -4.82 -22.33
C ASP A 483 18.32 -5.40 -21.38
N GLU A 484 17.28 -6.02 -21.94
CA GLU A 484 16.25 -6.69 -21.12
C GLU A 484 16.89 -7.76 -20.21
N ASN A 485 16.70 -7.60 -18.91
CA ASN A 485 17.22 -8.54 -17.91
C ASN A 485 16.08 -9.37 -17.32
N VAL A 486 15.60 -10.33 -18.11
CA VAL A 486 14.54 -11.26 -17.70
C VAL A 486 15.13 -12.64 -17.44
N VAL A 487 15.04 -13.10 -16.20
CA VAL A 487 15.62 -14.36 -15.73
C VAL A 487 14.52 -15.34 -15.30
N ARG A 488 14.87 -16.61 -15.10
CA ARG A 488 13.91 -17.63 -14.65
C ARG A 488 14.06 -17.85 -13.16
N VAL A 489 12.94 -17.78 -12.44
CA VAL A 489 12.85 -18.21 -11.04
C VAL A 489 12.17 -19.56 -10.96
N ARG A 490 12.65 -20.40 -10.05
CA ARG A 490 12.04 -21.64 -9.62
C ARG A 490 11.82 -21.58 -8.11
N ALA A 491 10.59 -21.83 -7.67
CA ALA A 491 10.25 -22.00 -6.27
C ALA A 491 9.77 -23.43 -6.03
N ILE A 492 10.21 -24.05 -4.94
CA ILE A 492 9.90 -25.44 -4.58
C ILE A 492 9.30 -25.45 -3.18
N LEU A 493 8.03 -25.83 -3.07
CA LEU A 493 7.35 -26.07 -1.80
C LEU A 493 7.58 -27.51 -1.35
N SER A 494 7.99 -27.70 -0.10
CA SER A 494 8.22 -29.02 0.48
C SER A 494 7.82 -29.05 1.94
N TRP A 495 6.97 -30.01 2.29
CA TRP A 495 6.52 -30.20 3.66
C TRP A 495 7.64 -30.76 4.55
N GLU A 496 7.81 -30.19 5.75
CA GLU A 496 8.69 -30.63 6.85
C GLU A 496 10.20 -30.70 6.58
N ILE A 497 10.61 -30.68 5.32
CA ILE A 497 11.99 -30.82 4.88
C ILE A 497 12.25 -29.79 3.81
N ALA A 498 13.31 -29.00 4.02
CA ALA A 498 13.75 -28.02 3.05
C ALA A 498 14.16 -28.68 1.72
N PRO A 499 13.85 -28.07 0.56
CA PRO A 499 14.35 -28.52 -0.73
C PRO A 499 15.89 -28.58 -0.74
N THR A 500 16.44 -29.68 -1.24
CA THR A 500 17.90 -29.91 -1.25
C THR A 500 18.61 -29.35 -2.48
N GLY A 501 17.85 -28.88 -3.47
CA GLY A 501 18.40 -28.32 -4.70
C GLY A 501 17.32 -27.97 -5.73
N PRO A 502 17.69 -27.31 -6.83
CA PRO A 502 16.73 -26.82 -7.81
C PRO A 502 15.98 -27.93 -8.55
N TYR A 503 16.47 -29.17 -8.53
CA TYR A 503 15.83 -30.33 -9.18
C TYR A 503 15.12 -31.26 -8.20
N TYR A 504 15.05 -30.88 -6.92
CA TYR A 504 14.35 -31.64 -5.88
C TYR A 504 12.88 -31.85 -6.26
N LYS A 505 12.39 -33.08 -6.09
CA LYS A 505 10.99 -33.46 -6.35
C LYS A 505 10.30 -33.73 -5.01
N PRO A 506 9.63 -32.74 -4.39
CA PRO A 506 8.99 -32.93 -3.09
C PRO A 506 7.91 -34.01 -3.19
N ALA A 507 7.84 -34.89 -2.20
CA ALA A 507 6.75 -35.86 -2.08
C ALA A 507 5.41 -35.11 -1.86
N TRP A 508 5.44 -34.13 -0.96
CA TRP A 508 4.33 -33.27 -0.57
C TRP A 508 4.66 -31.80 -0.86
N GLY A 509 3.86 -31.15 -1.68
CA GLY A 509 4.14 -29.82 -2.26
C GLY A 509 4.33 -29.88 -3.78
N ASN A 510 4.87 -28.83 -4.39
CA ASN A 510 5.06 -28.72 -5.83
C ASN A 510 6.15 -27.71 -6.20
N VAL A 511 6.42 -27.62 -7.51
CA VAL A 511 7.40 -26.69 -8.09
C VAL A 511 6.68 -25.69 -8.99
N LEU A 512 6.95 -24.40 -8.80
CA LEU A 512 6.55 -23.36 -9.74
C LEU A 512 7.75 -22.70 -10.39
N ASN A 513 7.57 -22.28 -11.63
CA ASN A 513 8.57 -21.52 -12.36
C ASN A 513 7.90 -20.26 -12.91
N CYS A 514 8.59 -19.12 -12.83
CA CYS A 514 8.18 -17.93 -13.55
C CYS A 514 9.38 -17.20 -14.16
N ARG A 515 9.11 -16.19 -14.99
CA ARG A 515 10.08 -15.21 -15.43
C ARG A 515 9.92 -13.95 -14.62
N ILE A 516 11.01 -13.39 -14.16
CA ILE A 516 11.03 -12.13 -13.40
C ILE A 516 11.90 -11.13 -14.14
N GLN A 517 11.55 -9.86 -14.06
CA GLN A 517 12.35 -8.79 -14.63
C GLN A 517 13.22 -8.16 -13.55
N ILE A 518 14.52 -8.21 -13.75
CA ILE A 518 15.51 -7.59 -12.88
C ILE A 518 15.65 -6.13 -13.30
N ARG A 519 15.56 -5.22 -12.33
CA ARG A 519 15.72 -3.77 -12.54
C ARG A 519 17.05 -3.45 -13.24
N PRO A 520 17.14 -2.35 -13.99
CA PRO A 520 18.38 -2.00 -14.68
C PRO A 520 19.40 -1.34 -13.73
N SER A 521 20.68 -1.36 -14.11
CA SER A 521 21.78 -0.68 -13.43
C SER A 521 21.84 0.81 -13.71
N THR A 522 21.23 1.28 -14.80
CA THR A 522 21.14 2.69 -15.19
C THR A 522 19.86 2.91 -15.99
N GLY A 523 19.28 4.11 -15.95
CA GLY A 523 18.08 4.47 -16.72
C GLY A 523 17.07 5.28 -15.90
N GLN A 524 16.01 5.77 -16.55
CA GLN A 524 14.96 6.54 -15.88
C GLN A 524 14.14 5.69 -14.89
N SER A 525 14.08 4.37 -15.06
CA SER A 525 13.35 3.45 -14.16
C SER A 525 14.07 3.17 -12.84
N ALA A 526 15.37 3.42 -12.76
CA ALA A 526 16.18 3.20 -11.55
C ALA A 526 16.28 4.51 -10.76
N LYS A 527 15.18 4.97 -10.17
CA LYS A 527 15.09 6.28 -9.50
C LYS A 527 14.79 6.21 -8.00
N CYS A 528 15.26 7.24 -7.31
CA CYS A 528 14.75 7.67 -6.01
C CYS A 528 13.23 7.83 -6.08
N GLU A 529 12.52 7.32 -5.08
CA GLU A 529 11.09 7.55 -4.95
C GLU A 529 10.70 7.79 -3.48
N ILE A 530 9.80 8.74 -3.25
CA ILE A 530 9.03 8.85 -2.01
C ILE A 530 7.65 8.27 -2.32
N GLN A 531 7.28 7.17 -1.68
CA GLN A 531 6.03 6.44 -1.93
C GLN A 531 4.96 6.83 -0.91
N HIS A 532 5.33 6.96 0.37
CA HIS A 532 4.40 7.33 1.43
C HIS A 532 4.98 8.37 2.38
N VAL A 533 4.10 9.25 2.87
CA VAL A 533 4.36 10.19 3.96
C VAL A 533 3.36 9.92 5.06
N ASN A 534 3.82 9.60 6.27
CA ASN A 534 2.97 9.21 7.41
C ASN A 534 1.91 8.15 7.04
N LYS A 535 2.31 7.13 6.25
CA LYS A 535 1.44 6.07 5.71
C LYS A 535 0.33 6.57 4.77
N VAL A 536 0.45 7.79 4.23
CA VAL A 536 -0.39 8.32 3.13
C VAL A 536 0.39 8.20 1.82
N LEU A 537 -0.24 7.64 0.79
CA LEU A 537 0.31 7.55 -0.55
C LEU A 537 0.55 8.94 -1.15
N VAL A 538 1.68 9.16 -1.81
CA VAL A 538 2.01 10.48 -2.41
C VAL A 538 0.97 10.90 -3.45
N GLU A 539 0.40 9.95 -4.19
CA GLU A 539 -0.70 10.21 -5.12
C GLU A 539 -1.99 10.71 -4.43
N ASP A 540 -2.14 10.47 -3.13
CA ASP A 540 -3.21 11.02 -2.29
C ASP A 540 -2.79 12.35 -1.60
N ILE A 541 -1.69 12.99 -2.02
CA ILE A 541 -1.26 14.30 -1.54
C ILE A 541 -1.38 15.32 -2.68
N ASN A 542 -2.14 16.39 -2.45
CA ASN A 542 -2.35 17.41 -3.48
C ASN A 542 -1.12 18.34 -3.64
N GLY A 543 -1.12 19.20 -4.67
CA GLY A 543 -0.01 20.13 -4.92
C GLY A 543 0.22 21.21 -3.86
N GLN A 544 -0.69 21.36 -2.89
CA GLN A 544 -0.50 22.22 -1.72
C GLN A 544 0.11 21.49 -0.52
N GLY A 545 0.25 20.15 -0.61
CA GLY A 545 0.84 19.30 0.41
C GLY A 545 -0.14 18.70 1.41
N TYR A 546 -1.44 18.82 1.18
CA TYR A 546 -2.44 18.19 2.03
C TYR A 546 -2.73 16.77 1.58
N ALA A 547 -2.83 15.85 2.54
CA ALA A 547 -3.42 14.54 2.26
C ALA A 547 -4.91 14.71 1.94
N ARG A 548 -5.33 14.22 0.77
CA ARG A 548 -6.71 14.22 0.27
C ARG A 548 -6.97 12.94 -0.53
N LYS A 549 -8.03 12.21 -0.16
CA LYS A 549 -8.57 11.13 -0.99
C LYS A 549 -9.88 11.61 -1.64
N VAL A 550 -9.92 11.73 -2.96
CA VAL A 550 -11.13 12.23 -3.67
C VAL A 550 -12.09 11.09 -3.95
N ILE A 551 -13.29 11.09 -3.36
CA ILE A 551 -14.49 10.39 -3.88
C ILE A 551 -15.77 11.10 -3.37
N ASN A 552 -16.72 11.41 -4.25
CA ASN A 552 -18.10 11.85 -3.94
C ASN A 552 -19.08 10.65 -4.06
N ASN A 553 -20.26 10.61 -3.41
CA ASN A 553 -20.87 11.42 -2.35
C ASN A 553 -21.69 10.53 -1.38
N THR A 554 -21.25 9.29 -1.07
CA THR A 554 -21.82 8.49 0.04
C THR A 554 -20.83 7.52 0.75
N THR A 555 -19.55 7.92 0.90
CA THR A 555 -18.47 7.25 1.70
C THR A 555 -17.96 5.90 1.16
N LEU A 556 -16.63 5.62 1.13
CA LEU A 556 -15.78 5.29 2.29
C LEU A 556 -14.33 5.83 2.15
N SER A 557 -13.99 6.94 2.83
CA SER A 557 -12.64 7.23 3.38
C SER A 557 -12.70 8.43 4.34
N PRO A 558 -11.97 8.46 5.47
CA PRO A 558 -12.32 9.28 6.62
C PRO A 558 -11.89 10.76 6.57
N THR A 559 -11.94 11.46 5.42
CA THR A 559 -11.88 12.95 5.30
C THR A 559 -11.90 13.39 3.84
N ILE A 560 -12.95 14.09 3.41
CA ILE A 560 -13.08 14.76 2.09
C ILE A 560 -12.19 16.02 1.98
N PHE A 561 -11.45 16.36 3.03
CA PHE A 561 -10.90 17.69 3.25
C PHE A 561 -9.38 17.69 3.45
N ASN A 562 -8.80 18.90 3.44
CA ASN A 562 -7.39 19.13 3.74
C ASN A 562 -7.00 18.52 5.09
N ARG A 563 -6.07 17.56 5.04
CA ARG A 563 -5.40 17.06 6.23
C ARG A 563 -3.92 17.44 6.16
N PRO A 564 -3.45 18.30 7.06
CA PRO A 564 -2.03 18.58 7.18
C PRO A 564 -1.31 17.42 7.90
N PHE A 565 0.01 17.44 7.87
CA PHE A 565 0.89 16.53 8.60
C PHE A 565 1.51 17.26 9.80
N GLY A 566 1.98 16.54 10.81
CA GLY A 566 2.62 17.19 11.95
C GLY A 566 3.36 16.22 12.86
N SER A 567 3.89 16.75 13.94
CA SER A 567 4.77 16.10 14.90
C SER A 567 5.96 15.44 14.18
N ILE A 568 5.93 14.12 14.00
CA ILE A 568 6.93 13.40 13.22
C ILE A 568 6.42 13.15 11.81
N VAL A 569 7.18 13.59 10.81
CA VAL A 569 7.00 13.20 9.41
C VAL A 569 7.93 12.03 9.10
N ALA A 570 7.36 10.85 8.87
CA ALA A 570 8.07 9.65 8.45
C ALA A 570 7.84 9.37 6.97
N ILE A 571 8.89 8.90 6.28
CA ILE A 571 8.89 8.68 4.83
C ILE A 571 9.22 7.24 4.49
N TRP A 572 8.47 6.65 3.56
CA TRP A 572 8.75 5.37 2.91
C TRP A 572 8.93 5.57 1.40
N GLY A 573 9.69 4.69 0.78
CA GLY A 573 10.01 4.82 -0.63
C GLY A 573 11.15 3.90 -1.09
N ASN A 574 11.76 4.26 -2.21
CA ASN A 574 12.81 3.50 -2.85
C ASN A 574 14.16 4.23 -2.78
N VAL A 575 15.09 3.67 -2.01
CA VAL A 575 16.51 4.05 -2.00
C VAL A 575 17.40 2.93 -2.56
N ASN A 576 16.81 1.83 -3.02
CA ASN A 576 17.49 0.71 -3.63
C ASN A 576 17.79 1.03 -5.10
N VAL A 577 18.60 2.07 -5.30
CA VAL A 577 19.01 2.58 -6.60
C VAL A 577 20.46 2.15 -6.87
N PRO A 578 20.80 1.72 -8.10
CA PRO A 578 22.17 1.38 -8.44
C PRO A 578 23.16 2.51 -8.12
N ASN A 579 24.32 2.15 -7.55
CA ASN A 579 25.35 3.07 -7.07
C ASN A 579 24.95 3.98 -5.90
N ALA A 580 23.74 3.87 -5.33
CA ALA A 580 23.37 4.58 -4.12
C ALA A 580 23.91 3.85 -2.87
N PHE A 581 24.84 4.51 -2.17
CA PHE A 581 25.40 4.03 -0.90
C PHE A 581 24.87 4.82 0.30
N TYR A 582 24.51 6.07 0.07
CA TYR A 582 23.97 6.95 1.09
C TYR A 582 22.69 7.63 0.63
N TYR A 583 21.88 8.04 1.61
CA TYR A 583 20.68 8.85 1.38
C TYR A 583 20.53 9.89 2.50
N ARG A 584 19.86 11.01 2.21
CA ARG A 584 19.47 12.00 3.22
C ARG A 584 18.17 12.70 2.87
N LEU A 585 17.49 13.22 3.88
CA LEU A 585 16.34 14.09 3.71
C LEU A 585 16.73 15.55 3.91
N ARG A 586 16.22 16.41 3.05
CA ARG A 586 16.26 17.86 3.19
C ARG A 586 14.85 18.41 3.11
N TYR A 587 14.65 19.59 3.67
CA TYR A 587 13.39 20.31 3.55
C TYR A 587 13.65 21.76 3.12
N SER A 588 12.63 22.37 2.52
CA SER A 588 12.63 23.77 2.10
C SER A 588 11.35 24.46 2.54
N ASP A 589 11.50 25.62 3.17
CA ASP A 589 10.42 26.49 3.65
C ASP A 589 10.03 27.56 2.62
N ASP A 590 10.82 27.72 1.55
CA ASP A 590 10.76 28.83 0.59
C ASP A 590 10.60 28.35 -0.86
N ASN A 591 9.81 27.28 -1.04
CA ASN A 591 9.48 26.70 -2.34
C ASN A 591 10.73 26.27 -3.16
N GLY A 592 11.76 25.78 -2.46
CA GLY A 592 12.94 25.16 -3.03
C GLY A 592 14.13 26.09 -3.26
N LEU A 593 14.08 27.35 -2.81
CA LEU A 593 15.19 28.31 -2.95
C LEU A 593 16.34 27.96 -2.00
N THR A 594 16.03 27.62 -0.75
CA THR A 594 16.99 27.17 0.26
C THR A 594 16.61 25.80 0.81
N TRP A 595 17.62 25.07 1.30
CA TRP A 595 17.46 23.68 1.73
C TRP A 595 18.17 23.42 3.06
N SER A 596 17.40 23.08 4.08
CA SER A 596 17.89 22.62 5.37
C SER A 596 17.99 21.08 5.40
N THR A 597 18.98 20.56 6.12
CA THR A 597 19.19 19.11 6.26
C THR A 597 18.48 18.60 7.50
N VAL A 598 17.77 17.47 7.37
CA VAL A 598 17.18 16.76 8.51
C VAL A 598 18.28 15.96 9.22
N MET A 599 18.49 16.24 10.50
CA MET A 599 19.52 15.60 11.33
C MET A 599 18.94 14.64 12.37
N ASP A 600 17.62 14.45 12.34
CA ASP A 600 16.91 13.57 13.25
C ASP A 600 17.38 12.11 13.15
N LYS A 601 17.37 11.42 14.29
CA LYS A 601 17.68 10.00 14.34
C LYS A 601 16.51 9.18 13.84
N ARG A 602 16.83 8.02 13.26
CA ARG A 602 15.86 7.05 12.77
C ARG A 602 15.78 5.84 13.70
N LYS A 603 14.58 5.44 14.12
CA LYS A 603 14.36 4.23 14.92
C LYS A 603 14.32 2.98 14.05
N TYR A 604 14.80 1.86 14.58
CA TYR A 604 14.68 0.56 13.92
C TYR A 604 14.49 -0.57 14.94
N LYS A 605 13.94 -1.69 14.47
CA LYS A 605 13.75 -2.90 15.26
C LYS A 605 15.07 -3.69 15.35
N ILE A 606 15.55 -3.92 16.57
CA ILE A 606 16.63 -4.89 16.82
C ILE A 606 16.01 -6.26 17.09
N ASN A 607 15.08 -6.32 18.04
CA ASN A 607 14.30 -7.51 18.36
C ASN A 607 12.91 -7.07 18.88
N ASN A 608 12.13 -7.98 19.43
CA ASN A 608 10.75 -7.67 19.87
C ASN A 608 10.67 -6.68 21.05
N PHE A 609 11.74 -6.52 21.82
CA PHE A 609 11.75 -5.69 23.04
C PHE A 609 12.71 -4.50 22.96
N THR A 610 13.66 -4.52 22.00
CA THR A 610 14.72 -3.54 21.88
C THR A 610 14.59 -2.73 20.60
N VAL A 611 14.60 -1.40 20.76
CA VAL A 611 14.62 -0.42 19.67
C VAL A 611 16.02 0.17 19.58
N GLY A 612 16.57 0.20 18.37
CA GLY A 612 17.80 0.91 18.08
C GLY A 612 17.55 2.27 17.44
N GLU A 613 18.57 3.14 17.46
CA GLU A 613 18.57 4.41 16.74
C GLU A 613 19.74 4.45 15.74
N ARG A 614 19.49 4.92 14.52
CA ARG A 614 20.50 5.30 13.53
C ARG A 614 20.62 6.82 13.57
N THR A 615 21.83 7.32 13.81
CA THR A 615 22.15 8.75 13.71
C THR A 615 22.75 9.01 12.32
N PRO A 616 22.30 10.03 11.58
CA PRO A 616 22.97 10.42 10.34
C PRO A 616 24.36 10.99 10.64
N ASP A 617 25.23 11.08 9.63
CA ASP A 617 26.50 11.80 9.77
C ASP A 617 26.30 13.32 9.90
N SER A 618 27.40 14.07 10.03
CA SER A 618 27.37 15.55 10.19
C SER A 618 26.73 16.31 9.02
N ASN A 619 26.52 15.66 7.87
CA ASN A 619 25.90 16.23 6.67
C ASN A 619 24.51 15.62 6.37
N GLY A 620 23.96 14.83 7.31
CA GLY A 620 22.64 14.22 7.23
C GLY A 620 22.60 12.86 6.52
N TRP A 621 23.74 12.26 6.17
CA TRP A 621 23.75 11.02 5.39
C TRP A 621 23.53 9.78 6.25
N PHE A 622 22.59 8.94 5.83
CA PHE A 622 22.40 7.57 6.27
C PHE A 622 22.98 6.57 5.26
N ASN A 623 23.33 5.37 5.73
CA ASN A 623 23.86 4.30 4.88
C ASN A 623 22.73 3.38 4.38
N VAL A 624 22.68 3.13 3.06
CA VAL A 624 21.67 2.28 2.41
C VAL A 624 21.74 0.83 2.90
N SER A 625 22.94 0.29 3.15
CA SER A 625 23.11 -1.09 3.66
C SER A 625 22.52 -1.24 5.06
N HIS A 626 22.73 -0.27 5.95
CA HIS A 626 22.09 -0.29 7.28
C HIS A 626 20.56 -0.28 7.17
N TYR A 627 20.00 0.57 6.32
CA TYR A 627 18.55 0.60 6.09
C TYR A 627 18.04 -0.74 5.53
N ASN A 628 18.78 -1.36 4.62
CA ASN A 628 18.44 -2.67 4.06
C ASN A 628 18.43 -3.79 5.11
N THR A 629 19.36 -3.77 6.06
CA THR A 629 19.36 -4.67 7.22
C THR A 629 18.14 -4.41 8.11
N ASP A 630 17.89 -3.14 8.44
CA ASP A 630 16.79 -2.75 9.31
C ASP A 630 15.41 -3.13 8.71
N LEU A 631 15.26 -3.03 7.39
CA LEU A 631 14.10 -3.51 6.64
C LEU A 631 13.89 -5.03 6.73
N GLY A 632 14.97 -5.80 6.78
CA GLY A 632 14.91 -7.25 6.96
C GLY A 632 14.34 -7.65 8.33
N ASN A 633 14.59 -6.82 9.35
CA ASN A 633 14.07 -7.04 10.70
C ASN A 633 12.60 -6.60 10.85
N TYR A 634 12.22 -5.51 10.16
CA TYR A 634 10.87 -4.96 10.18
C TYR A 634 10.59 -4.22 8.87
N SER A 635 9.67 -4.72 8.05
CA SER A 635 9.51 -4.22 6.68
C SER A 635 8.80 -2.87 6.55
N ASP A 636 8.05 -2.46 7.58
CA ASP A 636 7.44 -1.12 7.68
C ASP A 636 8.41 -0.08 8.26
N THR A 637 9.71 -0.37 8.26
CA THR A 637 10.76 0.55 8.69
C THR A 637 10.83 1.78 7.75
N PRO A 638 10.63 3.02 8.25
CA PRO A 638 10.69 4.22 7.41
C PRO A 638 12.14 4.56 7.03
N ILE A 639 12.36 5.23 5.90
CA ILE A 639 13.69 5.67 5.42
C ILE A 639 14.23 6.82 6.28
N VAL A 640 13.38 7.79 6.63
CA VAL A 640 13.75 8.97 7.43
C VAL A 640 12.59 9.35 8.36
N HIS A 641 12.95 9.89 9.53
CA HIS A 641 12.05 10.57 10.45
C HIS A 641 12.44 12.05 10.48
N TRP A 642 11.47 12.95 10.45
CA TRP A 642 11.70 14.38 10.62
C TRP A 642 10.82 14.89 11.76
N SER A 643 11.46 15.36 12.83
CA SER A 643 10.75 16.06 13.91
C SER A 643 10.49 17.49 13.46
N THR A 644 9.23 17.79 13.16
CA THR A 644 8.87 19.07 12.55
C THR A 644 8.89 20.23 13.56
N GLY A 645 8.89 19.94 14.85
CA GLY A 645 8.89 20.94 15.92
C GLY A 645 7.61 21.77 15.90
N SER A 646 7.73 23.09 15.96
CA SER A 646 6.59 24.03 15.90
C SER A 646 6.32 24.56 14.48
N ARG A 647 6.86 23.92 13.43
CA ARG A 647 6.70 24.40 12.06
C ARG A 647 5.26 24.16 11.57
N SER A 648 4.73 25.12 10.83
CA SER A 648 3.45 24.99 10.11
C SER A 648 3.60 25.54 8.67
N GLY A 649 2.58 25.39 7.85
CA GLY A 649 2.56 25.91 6.48
C GLY A 649 3.08 24.92 5.44
N LYS A 650 3.41 25.40 4.23
CA LYS A 650 3.84 24.55 3.11
C LYS A 650 5.35 24.29 3.16
N HIS A 651 5.75 23.02 3.01
CA HIS A 651 7.14 22.56 3.00
C HIS A 651 7.38 21.63 1.81
N ILE A 652 8.58 21.66 1.24
CA ILE A 652 9.01 20.67 0.24
C ILE A 652 10.04 19.76 0.87
N LEU A 653 9.77 18.45 0.86
CA LEU A 653 10.70 17.41 1.26
C LEU A 653 11.48 16.93 0.04
N ARG A 654 12.78 16.71 0.21
CA ARG A 654 13.68 16.21 -0.82
C ARG A 654 14.54 15.07 -0.28
N LEU A 655 14.35 13.89 -0.84
CA LEU A 655 15.23 12.76 -0.63
C LEU A 655 16.33 12.79 -1.70
N GLU A 656 17.59 12.79 -1.25
CA GLU A 656 18.78 12.79 -2.11
C GLU A 656 19.54 11.48 -1.93
N LEU A 657 19.97 10.85 -3.02
CA LEU A 657 20.85 9.68 -3.00
C LEU A 657 22.27 10.06 -3.40
N ALA A 658 23.26 9.39 -2.81
CA ALA A 658 24.67 9.64 -3.07
C ALA A 658 25.50 8.37 -3.24
N ASP A 659 26.61 8.52 -3.97
CA ASP A 659 27.61 7.48 -4.21
C ASP A 659 28.42 7.15 -2.95
N LEU A 660 29.38 6.22 -3.07
CA LEU A 660 30.23 5.80 -1.95
C LEU A 660 31.13 6.93 -1.38
N PHE A 661 31.32 8.02 -2.12
CA PHE A 661 32.06 9.21 -1.72
C PHE A 661 31.14 10.34 -1.24
N LYS A 662 29.82 10.07 -1.11
CA LYS A 662 28.78 11.04 -0.74
C LYS A 662 28.59 12.17 -1.74
N ASN A 663 28.92 11.94 -3.01
CA ASN A 663 28.52 12.84 -4.09
C ASN A 663 27.06 12.54 -4.49
N PRO A 664 26.17 13.55 -4.53
CA PRO A 664 24.80 13.35 -5.01
C PRO A 664 24.79 12.75 -6.42
N ILE A 665 23.97 11.72 -6.64
CA ILE A 665 23.87 11.06 -7.93
C ILE A 665 22.92 11.87 -8.82
N THR A 666 23.37 12.24 -10.02
CA THR A 666 22.58 13.03 -10.97
C THR A 666 21.25 12.34 -11.30
N GLY A 667 20.14 13.08 -11.17
CA GLY A 667 18.80 12.57 -11.44
C GLY A 667 18.20 11.70 -10.32
N GLN A 668 18.92 11.48 -9.21
CA GLN A 668 18.48 10.65 -8.07
C GLN A 668 18.02 11.50 -6.89
N THR A 669 17.13 12.42 -7.21
CA THR A 669 16.49 13.32 -6.24
C THR A 669 15.00 13.21 -6.43
N CYS A 670 14.27 12.93 -5.35
CA CYS A 670 12.82 12.83 -5.36
C CYS A 670 12.22 13.75 -4.30
N GLN A 671 11.06 14.34 -4.62
CA GLN A 671 10.46 15.40 -3.81
C GLN A 671 8.97 15.17 -3.61
N VAL A 672 8.47 15.62 -2.47
CA VAL A 672 7.05 15.69 -2.17
C VAL A 672 6.78 16.98 -1.39
N THR A 673 5.65 17.63 -1.67
CA THR A 673 5.19 18.77 -0.89
C THR A 673 4.33 18.26 0.25
N VAL A 674 4.52 18.80 1.45
CA VAL A 674 3.66 18.55 2.62
C VAL A 674 3.20 19.88 3.21
N TYR A 675 1.96 19.92 3.70
CA TYR A 675 1.48 21.02 4.51
C TYR A 675 1.55 20.60 5.97
N LEU A 676 2.26 21.37 6.78
CA LEU A 676 2.43 21.12 8.19
C LEU A 676 1.41 21.90 9.03
N ASP A 677 0.89 21.23 10.05
CA ASP A 677 0.15 21.84 11.13
C ASP A 677 0.57 21.18 12.44
N ASN A 678 1.15 21.99 13.33
CA ASN A 678 1.54 21.63 14.69
C ASN A 678 0.82 22.50 15.73
N GLN A 679 -0.33 23.09 15.34
CA GLN A 679 -1.15 23.90 16.22
C GLN A 679 -2.34 23.07 16.73
N HIS A 680 -2.62 23.20 18.02
CA HIS A 680 -3.82 22.62 18.61
C HIS A 680 -5.04 23.48 18.30
N VAL A 681 -6.24 22.91 18.49
CA VAL A 681 -7.48 23.68 18.45
C VAL A 681 -7.45 24.80 19.49
N ASP A 682 -7.61 26.04 19.03
CA ASP A 682 -7.69 27.21 19.88
C ASP A 682 -9.03 27.26 20.62
N HIS A 683 -8.98 27.47 21.93
CA HIS A 683 -10.17 27.69 22.77
C HIS A 683 -10.18 29.16 23.19
N TYR A 684 -11.26 29.87 22.83
CA TYR A 684 -11.38 31.30 23.09
C TYR A 684 -12.30 31.60 24.28
N SER A 685 -12.12 32.80 24.84
CA SER A 685 -12.88 33.26 26.01
C SER A 685 -14.28 33.72 25.63
N PHE A 686 -15.21 33.79 26.59
CA PHE A 686 -16.57 34.26 26.36
C PHE A 686 -16.83 35.68 26.89
N ILE A 687 -17.57 36.50 26.14
CA ILE A 687 -17.99 37.84 26.55
C ILE A 687 -18.83 37.75 27.83
N GLY A 688 -18.55 38.60 28.82
CA GLY A 688 -19.28 38.67 30.08
C GLY A 688 -18.91 37.58 31.09
N SER A 689 -17.97 36.69 30.76
CA SER A 689 -17.44 35.72 31.72
C SER A 689 -16.56 36.39 32.76
N THR A 690 -16.81 36.13 34.05
CA THR A 690 -15.96 36.60 35.16
C THR A 690 -14.87 35.58 35.55
N ILE A 691 -14.85 34.42 34.88
CA ILE A 691 -13.90 33.31 35.08
C ILE A 691 -13.24 33.04 33.71
N PRO A 692 -11.95 32.68 33.61
CA PRO A 692 -11.28 32.37 32.35
C PRO A 692 -11.74 31.01 31.77
N GLN A 693 -13.05 30.87 31.54
CA GLN A 693 -13.62 29.74 30.80
C GLN A 693 -13.36 29.97 29.32
N GLN A 694 -12.64 29.02 28.71
CA GLN A 694 -12.30 29.01 27.29
C GLN A 694 -12.89 27.78 26.62
N GLY A 695 -13.27 27.89 25.36
CA GLY A 695 -13.73 26.75 24.56
C GLY A 695 -15.20 26.40 24.82
N VAL A 696 -15.59 26.14 26.07
CA VAL A 696 -16.96 25.70 26.42
C VAL A 696 -17.55 26.55 27.55
N MET A 697 -18.85 26.85 27.45
CA MET A 697 -19.63 27.58 28.45
C MET A 697 -21.06 27.04 28.52
N VAL A 698 -21.72 27.31 29.65
CA VAL A 698 -23.12 26.97 29.85
C VAL A 698 -23.95 28.24 30.07
N LYS A 699 -25.11 28.33 29.41
CA LYS A 699 -26.08 29.41 29.55
C LYS A 699 -27.48 28.83 29.76
N ASP A 700 -28.38 29.63 30.32
CA ASP A 700 -29.81 29.31 30.31
C ASP A 700 -30.43 29.59 28.92
N THR A 701 -31.72 29.27 28.78
CA THR A 701 -32.49 29.51 27.54
C THR A 701 -32.67 30.99 27.20
N SER A 702 -32.40 31.91 28.15
CA SER A 702 -32.37 33.35 27.90
C SER A 702 -31.02 33.86 27.38
N GLY A 703 -30.01 32.98 27.32
CA GLY A 703 -28.65 33.33 26.91
C GLY A 703 -27.82 33.97 28.01
N THR A 704 -28.26 33.90 29.28
CA THR A 704 -27.51 34.39 30.43
C THR A 704 -26.56 33.30 30.92
N ILE A 705 -25.31 33.68 31.24
CA ILE A 705 -24.30 32.75 31.77
C ILE A 705 -24.82 32.11 33.05
N LYS A 706 -24.95 30.79 33.06
CA LYS A 706 -25.47 30.05 34.21
C LYS A 706 -24.33 29.77 35.17
N LYS A 707 -24.34 30.45 36.32
CA LYS A 707 -23.40 30.21 37.43
C LYS A 707 -23.80 28.95 38.20
N CYS A 708 -22.88 28.42 39.01
CA CYS A 708 -23.19 27.35 39.95
C CYS A 708 -24.27 27.82 40.95
N ASP A 709 -25.47 27.26 40.81
CA ASP A 709 -26.60 27.42 41.73
C ASP A 709 -27.47 26.14 41.67
N LYS A 710 -28.58 26.08 42.41
CA LYS A 710 -29.49 24.94 42.44
C LYS A 710 -30.17 24.74 41.08
N TYR A 711 -29.98 23.57 40.48
CA TYR A 711 -30.71 23.15 39.29
C TYR A 711 -32.05 22.51 39.69
N VAL A 712 -33.13 22.94 39.04
CA VAL A 712 -34.44 22.31 39.16
C VAL A 712 -34.56 21.24 38.08
N GLY A 713 -35.03 20.03 38.43
CA GLY A 713 -35.25 18.97 37.44
C GLY A 713 -36.22 19.43 36.34
N GLY A 714 -35.85 19.23 35.07
CA GLY A 714 -36.58 19.73 33.90
C GLY A 714 -36.16 21.12 33.42
N GLU A 715 -35.11 21.73 33.99
CA GLU A 715 -34.48 22.92 33.40
C GLU A 715 -33.54 22.54 32.26
N ASP A 716 -33.79 23.12 31.08
CA ASP A 716 -32.88 23.05 29.94
C ASP A 716 -31.63 23.89 30.17
N VAL A 717 -30.49 23.29 29.87
CA VAL A 717 -29.16 23.91 29.95
C VAL A 717 -28.55 23.97 28.57
N VAL A 718 -28.19 25.16 28.11
CA VAL A 718 -27.67 25.38 26.75
C VAL A 718 -26.15 25.43 26.79
N VAL A 719 -25.50 24.53 26.07
CA VAL A 719 -24.04 24.43 25.98
C VAL A 719 -23.57 25.26 24.80
N TYR A 720 -22.64 26.18 25.04
CA TYR A 720 -22.02 27.04 24.04
C TYR A 720 -20.56 26.65 23.82
N GLY A 721 -20.11 26.73 22.57
CA GLY A 721 -18.72 26.57 22.15
C GLY A 721 -18.13 27.87 21.63
N ASN A 722 -16.84 28.10 21.88
CA ASN A 722 -16.05 29.17 21.28
C ASN A 722 -14.61 28.68 21.01
N PHE A 723 -14.39 28.13 19.82
CA PHE A 723 -13.11 27.54 19.43
C PHE A 723 -12.89 27.64 17.92
N HIS A 724 -11.63 27.55 17.51
CA HIS A 724 -11.23 27.63 16.11
C HIS A 724 -10.04 26.73 15.82
N ASP A 725 -10.10 26.12 14.63
CA ASP A 725 -8.97 25.42 14.04
C ASP A 725 -9.20 25.35 12.52
N GLN A 726 -8.23 25.80 11.72
CA GLN A 726 -8.35 25.79 10.27
C GLN A 726 -8.58 24.36 9.71
N HIS A 727 -8.09 23.35 10.42
CA HIS A 727 -8.17 21.93 10.10
C HIS A 727 -9.07 21.15 11.06
N PHE A 728 -10.02 21.79 11.75
CA PHE A 728 -10.93 21.16 12.70
C PHE A 728 -11.58 19.85 12.19
N ASN A 729 -11.74 18.89 13.08
CA ASN A 729 -12.38 17.60 12.81
C ASN A 729 -13.68 17.44 13.60
N ALA A 730 -13.63 17.46 14.92
CA ALA A 730 -14.79 17.14 15.73
C ALA A 730 -14.67 17.70 17.13
N TYR A 731 -15.82 17.84 17.79
CA TYR A 731 -15.89 17.93 19.23
C TYR A 731 -16.77 16.82 19.82
N SER A 732 -16.50 16.43 21.06
CA SER A 732 -17.36 15.58 21.88
C SER A 732 -17.69 16.25 23.20
N LEU A 733 -18.86 15.94 23.75
CA LEU A 733 -19.36 16.48 25.01
C LEU A 733 -19.70 15.37 26.00
N GLU A 734 -19.17 15.48 27.21
CA GLU A 734 -19.36 14.53 28.31
C GLU A 734 -19.85 15.27 29.56
N LEU A 735 -20.91 14.76 30.18
CA LEU A 735 -21.37 15.20 31.50
C LEU A 735 -20.63 14.37 32.57
N PHE A 736 -19.99 15.02 33.53
CA PHE A 736 -19.29 14.34 34.64
C PHE A 736 -19.72 14.89 36.00
N GLY A 737 -19.48 14.14 37.09
CA GLY A 737 -19.81 14.53 38.47
C GLY A 737 -21.15 13.99 39.01
N GLY A 738 -21.35 14.06 40.34
CA GLY A 738 -22.51 13.55 41.07
C GLY A 738 -22.42 12.04 41.36
N ASN A 739 -23.56 11.35 41.42
CA ASN A 739 -23.61 9.87 41.49
C ASN A 739 -23.27 9.20 40.14
N LEU A 740 -22.84 9.96 39.12
CA LEU A 740 -22.41 9.41 37.83
C LEU A 740 -20.98 8.88 37.97
N ALA A 741 -20.70 7.71 37.40
CA ALA A 741 -19.40 7.07 37.45
C ALA A 741 -18.29 8.04 36.98
N SER A 742 -17.05 7.81 37.45
CA SER A 742 -15.87 8.64 37.13
C SER A 742 -15.55 8.77 35.63
N SER A 743 -16.24 8.04 34.76
CA SER A 743 -16.15 8.11 33.30
C SER A 743 -17.17 9.03 32.61
N GLY A 744 -18.09 9.66 33.34
CA GLY A 744 -19.12 10.56 32.78
C GLY A 744 -20.18 9.85 31.90
N VAL A 745 -21.18 10.62 31.44
CA VAL A 745 -22.25 10.20 30.51
C VAL A 745 -22.20 11.10 29.28
N GLY A 746 -22.18 10.52 28.07
CA GLY A 746 -22.19 11.27 26.82
C GLY A 746 -23.47 12.08 26.63
N ILE A 747 -23.35 13.33 26.17
CA ILE A 747 -24.48 14.27 26.01
C ILE A 747 -24.97 14.23 24.57
N THR A 748 -26.21 13.84 24.28
CA THR A 748 -26.66 13.75 22.87
C THR A 748 -26.97 15.13 22.24
N PRO A 749 -26.46 15.45 21.03
CA PRO A 749 -25.54 14.66 20.23
C PRO A 749 -24.12 14.65 20.84
N ALA A 750 -23.62 13.44 21.16
CA ALA A 750 -22.40 13.23 21.95
C ALA A 750 -21.12 13.59 21.22
N ALA A 751 -21.18 13.64 19.89
CA ALA A 751 -20.13 14.12 19.03
C ALA A 751 -20.76 14.70 17.77
N ASN A 752 -20.35 15.90 17.39
CA ASN A 752 -20.61 16.42 16.06
C ASN A 752 -19.29 16.39 15.29
N ARG A 753 -19.23 15.49 14.31
CA ARG A 753 -18.21 15.57 13.27
C ARG A 753 -18.64 16.64 12.28
N TYR A 754 -17.68 17.45 11.84
CA TYR A 754 -17.94 18.51 10.85
C TYR A 754 -18.58 18.01 9.55
N ASP A 755 -18.36 16.74 9.18
CA ASP A 755 -18.94 16.08 8.01
C ASP A 755 -20.37 15.54 8.23
N GLN A 756 -20.93 15.68 9.45
CA GLN A 756 -22.23 15.12 9.84
C GLN A 756 -23.23 16.15 10.37
N ALA A 757 -22.85 17.42 10.54
CA ALA A 757 -23.71 18.49 11.07
C ALA A 757 -23.79 19.73 10.14
N PRO A 758 -24.50 19.64 9.00
CA PRO A 758 -24.71 20.78 8.12
C PRO A 758 -25.41 21.93 8.86
N GLY A 759 -24.77 23.11 8.93
CA GLY A 759 -25.35 24.33 9.52
C GLY A 759 -24.85 24.73 10.91
N VAL A 760 -24.07 23.88 11.60
CA VAL A 760 -23.43 24.22 12.90
C VAL A 760 -21.93 24.47 12.76
N LEU A 761 -21.27 23.76 11.84
CA LEU A 761 -19.83 23.88 11.55
C LEU A 761 -19.65 24.29 10.09
N ASN A 762 -18.83 25.31 9.80
CA ASN A 762 -18.40 25.65 8.44
C ASN A 762 -17.19 24.79 8.02
N ASP A 763 -16.73 24.91 6.76
CA ASP A 763 -15.58 24.14 6.22
C ASP A 763 -14.26 24.32 7.00
N PHE A 764 -14.20 25.34 7.86
CA PHE A 764 -13.08 25.72 8.73
C PHE A 764 -13.36 25.45 10.23
N GLY A 765 -14.41 24.69 10.56
CA GLY A 765 -14.76 24.32 11.95
C GLY A 765 -14.90 25.47 12.94
N THR A 766 -15.18 26.67 12.45
CA THR A 766 -15.29 27.87 13.27
C THR A 766 -16.60 27.83 14.06
N VAL A 767 -16.50 27.76 15.38
CA VAL A 767 -17.64 27.91 16.31
C VAL A 767 -17.42 29.14 17.17
N GLY A 768 -18.19 30.20 16.96
CA GLY A 768 -18.15 31.43 17.77
C GLY A 768 -16.88 32.28 17.66
N ALA A 769 -15.85 31.81 16.94
CA ALA A 769 -14.44 32.18 16.94
C ALA A 769 -14.09 33.69 16.93
N THR A 770 -14.33 34.33 18.06
CA THR A 770 -13.88 35.67 18.41
C THR A 770 -13.40 35.60 19.85
N ASP A 771 -12.29 36.26 20.18
CA ASP A 771 -11.75 36.26 21.54
C ASP A 771 -11.74 37.68 22.13
N PRO A 772 -12.59 37.98 23.13
CA PRO A 772 -13.70 37.15 23.63
C PRO A 772 -14.91 37.18 22.68
N GLY A 773 -15.67 36.08 22.66
CA GLY A 773 -16.82 35.91 21.76
C GLY A 773 -18.11 35.56 22.48
N ASN A 774 -19.25 35.67 21.79
CA ASN A 774 -20.53 35.21 22.35
C ASN A 774 -20.67 33.68 22.37
N GLY A 775 -19.85 32.98 21.57
CA GLY A 775 -19.96 31.54 21.32
C GLY A 775 -21.20 31.17 20.50
N THR A 776 -21.27 29.92 20.07
CA THR A 776 -22.42 29.33 19.36
C THR A 776 -22.96 28.15 20.16
N ILE A 777 -24.28 27.94 20.10
CA ILE A 777 -24.94 26.80 20.75
C ILE A 777 -24.44 25.50 20.12
N LEU A 778 -23.91 24.59 20.95
CA LEU A 778 -23.51 23.24 20.57
C LEU A 778 -24.65 22.24 20.75
N THR A 779 -25.35 22.31 21.89
CA THR A 779 -26.48 21.44 22.23
C THR A 779 -27.27 22.02 23.41
N THR A 780 -28.45 21.45 23.66
CA THR A 780 -29.24 21.65 24.87
C THR A 780 -29.29 20.35 25.65
N VAL A 781 -29.07 20.41 26.96
CA VAL A 781 -29.05 19.27 27.86
C VAL A 781 -30.22 19.39 28.83
N ASP A 782 -31.10 18.40 28.80
CA ASP A 782 -32.11 18.21 29.84
C ASP A 782 -31.42 17.59 31.06
N MET A 783 -31.39 18.33 32.17
CA MET A 783 -30.73 17.87 33.38
C MET A 783 -31.61 16.80 34.07
N PRO A 784 -31.04 15.63 34.42
CA PRO A 784 -31.82 14.53 34.96
C PRO A 784 -32.59 14.94 36.22
N SER A 785 -33.82 14.41 36.37
CA SER A 785 -34.70 14.67 37.50
C SER A 785 -34.14 14.07 38.80
N ALA A 786 -33.12 14.71 39.39
CA ALA A 786 -32.64 14.34 40.71
C ALA A 786 -33.66 14.79 41.75
N GLY A 787 -34.25 13.84 42.47
CA GLY A 787 -35.09 14.12 43.62
C GLY A 787 -34.33 15.00 44.62
N ALA A 788 -34.85 16.21 44.85
CA ALA A 788 -34.38 17.24 45.77
C ALA A 788 -33.02 17.90 45.46
N ASN A 789 -33.08 19.20 45.11
CA ASN A 789 -32.12 20.29 45.41
C ASN A 789 -30.64 19.87 45.61
N VAL A 790 -29.97 19.42 44.55
CA VAL A 790 -28.52 19.16 44.60
C VAL A 790 -27.75 20.45 44.31
N ALA A 791 -27.01 20.96 45.30
CA ALA A 791 -26.02 22.02 45.08
C ALA A 791 -24.82 21.43 44.31
N CYS A 792 -24.57 21.95 43.10
CA CYS A 792 -23.40 21.74 42.23
C CYS A 792 -22.69 20.38 42.31
N ALA A 793 -23.22 19.40 41.58
CA ALA A 793 -22.60 18.07 41.47
C ALA A 793 -22.06 17.73 40.07
N TYR A 794 -22.37 18.49 39.01
CA TYR A 794 -22.07 18.10 37.63
C TYR A 794 -21.03 19.04 36.96
N GLY A 795 -20.58 18.69 35.75
CA GLY A 795 -19.70 19.50 34.91
C GLY A 795 -19.74 18.99 33.48
N ILE A 796 -19.37 19.84 32.52
CA ILE A 796 -19.29 19.46 31.11
C ILE A 796 -17.85 19.51 30.67
N ARG A 797 -17.39 18.40 30.09
CA ARG A 797 -16.10 18.29 29.42
C ARG A 797 -16.36 18.32 27.93
N MET A 798 -15.64 19.20 27.23
CA MET A 798 -15.59 19.23 25.78
C MET A 798 -14.20 18.80 25.34
N VAL A 799 -14.12 17.84 24.42
CA VAL A 799 -12.87 17.50 23.74
C VAL A 799 -13.00 17.90 22.29
N THR A 800 -12.12 18.77 21.81
CA THR A 800 -12.01 19.14 20.41
C THR A 800 -10.82 18.44 19.77
N SER A 801 -10.90 18.15 18.48
CA SER A 801 -9.81 17.57 17.70
C SER A 801 -9.75 18.14 16.29
N ASP A 802 -8.58 18.06 15.68
CA ASP A 802 -8.33 18.47 14.29
C ASP A 802 -8.13 17.27 13.35
N ARG A 803 -7.84 17.55 12.08
CA ARG A 803 -7.62 16.56 11.01
C ARG A 803 -6.15 16.25 10.76
N ALA A 804 -5.23 16.89 11.49
CA ALA A 804 -3.80 16.72 11.27
C ALA A 804 -3.36 15.27 11.47
N ILE A 805 -2.44 14.81 10.62
CA ILE A 805 -1.85 13.48 10.68
C ILE A 805 -0.54 13.59 11.47
N LEU A 806 -0.66 13.54 12.79
CA LEU A 806 0.47 13.67 13.70
C LEU A 806 1.16 12.32 13.85
N GLY A 807 2.38 12.22 13.31
CA GLY A 807 3.15 10.99 13.42
C GLY A 807 3.81 10.84 14.79
N TYR A 808 3.82 9.62 15.31
CA TYR A 808 4.58 9.25 16.51
C TYR A 808 5.04 7.79 16.45
N PHE A 809 6.00 7.43 17.31
CA PHE A 809 6.48 6.05 17.41
C PHE A 809 6.10 5.43 18.75
N SER A 810 5.35 4.33 18.69
CA SER A 810 5.17 3.43 19.83
C SER A 810 6.22 2.33 19.70
N THR A 811 7.31 2.42 20.46
CA THR A 811 8.54 1.65 20.25
C THR A 811 9.20 1.96 18.89
N TYR A 812 9.24 1.00 17.95
CA TYR A 812 9.69 1.14 16.57
C TYR A 812 8.52 1.24 15.56
N ILE A 813 7.29 1.00 16.01
CA ILE A 813 6.09 1.00 15.16
C ILE A 813 5.61 2.44 14.99
N PHE A 814 5.50 2.89 13.73
CA PHE A 814 4.96 4.20 13.39
C PHE A 814 3.43 4.20 13.46
N LYS A 815 2.89 5.18 14.18
CA LYS A 815 1.46 5.40 14.36
C LYS A 815 1.13 6.86 14.12
N THR A 816 -0.15 7.14 13.92
CA THR A 816 -0.65 8.51 13.74
C THR A 816 -1.74 8.83 14.76
N THR A 817 -1.83 10.10 15.12
CA THR A 817 -2.88 10.69 15.96
C THR A 817 -3.31 12.03 15.35
N ALA A 818 -4.20 12.74 16.02
CA ALA A 818 -4.59 14.12 15.73
C ALA A 818 -4.30 15.01 16.95
N HIS A 819 -4.32 16.34 16.77
CA HIS A 819 -4.34 17.23 17.92
C HIS A 819 -5.67 17.04 18.65
N SER A 820 -5.60 17.14 19.97
CA SER A 820 -6.78 17.27 20.80
C SER A 820 -6.53 18.34 21.85
N ASN A 821 -7.61 19.00 22.25
CA ASN A 821 -7.62 19.96 23.34
C ASN A 821 -8.93 19.80 24.11
N ASP A 822 -8.88 19.92 25.42
CA ASP A 822 -10.00 19.71 26.31
C ASP A 822 -10.33 20.97 27.12
N ALA A 823 -11.62 21.31 27.13
CA ALA A 823 -12.16 22.39 27.93
C ALA A 823 -13.15 21.83 28.95
N TYR A 824 -13.17 22.46 30.13
CA TYR A 824 -14.06 22.08 31.21
C TYR A 824 -14.85 23.30 31.64
N VAL A 825 -16.15 23.10 31.83
CA VAL A 825 -16.99 24.01 32.57
C VAL A 825 -17.55 23.25 33.75
N THR A 826 -17.02 23.56 34.93
CA THR A 826 -17.52 23.06 36.20
C THR A 826 -18.54 24.05 36.76
N PHE A 827 -19.59 23.53 37.38
CA PHE A 827 -20.46 24.31 38.23
C PHE A 827 -19.71 24.45 39.57
N ASN A 828 -18.93 25.53 39.73
CA ASN A 828 -17.91 25.75 40.76
C ASN A 828 -18.07 24.97 42.09
N TRP A 829 -17.09 24.12 42.36
CA TRP A 829 -16.71 23.63 43.68
C TRP A 829 -15.99 24.80 44.37
N GLU A 830 -16.52 25.37 45.45
CA GLU A 830 -15.63 26.05 46.40
C GLU A 830 -14.87 24.95 47.16
N PRO A 831 -13.54 25.08 47.36
CA PRO A 831 -12.74 24.08 48.05
C PRO A 831 -13.18 23.81 49.49
#